data_AF-A0A3E3I574-F1
#
_entry.id   AF-A0A3E3I574-F1
#
_cell.length_a   1.000
_cell.length_b   1.000
_cell.length_c   1.000
_cell.angle_alpha   90.00
_cell.angle_beta   90.00
_cell.angle_gamma   90.00
#
_symmetry.space_group_name_H-M   'P 1'
#
loop_
_entity.id
_entity.type
_entity.pdbx_description
1 polymer ?
#
loop_
_entity_poly.entity_id
_entity_poly.type
_entity_poly.pdbx_seq_one_letter_code
_entity_poly.pdbx_strand_id
1 'polypeptide(L)'
;MYPYESFLQESNQILQNLSDDFAYYLLYLDFTDFQMVNHFYGMEAGDSLLRAMEEALKRDPQVRTCVNIFSDQFLCLIQTEKDVDVEKIIISYQQRSRLFLEEQGTNYPLCTLKLSCGICKVTGGNLKYAVDGANLARKEAKRRGSLRAFPYSDAMQKQMTDQYELERAVNDSLREERFLFYLQPKVDLETGRTIGAEALARRVGRDGSIIYPDAFLSVMEANGSIVELDMLIYRKVCAFLADRREKGLPVVQTSVNLSRLHIHNPETADIIHSVAQAYEIPSDLLEFELTETILLDEFSGAKQLIDRLRAYGYRVSIDDFGSGYSGINIWQELNFDVLKLDKKFLSTKKELVYRNEAIVPNMINIAQRLHVQVLCEGVETEEQCLYLKRLGCPTGQGYYFSRPIPPEDFYARYESSGGFYKVPSERNVQQAEPVKKKTVEKKNAKNGEYRFDRRWYLAAGLAAVIFLSISVALAVSYFYNSARSEFTQIMTENLNTYTSGQREEILAEMDRMKNMLDALAVLIGQQEDTYAVEGYLTALSEAREDEWYIYTSEKKLEESIRTGKAREEDARIVERLKEGETVISDITYSDRLGGLYCITIGVPVYQNGKFAGTLRGIINADMLVATSFYPAVQGKVFRCLITDGQGNIIPVKKGDGEWEGSLADRMAEEGIDGDICRDMLKYLENGENASIRVGEREGVPIYFSVVDLGINDWHYVVCFQADMANIHMERIVYRTMCGTVALLVAVAVFCVFLFSLFLKMAKHIGVEERRYLLLEQFSDTVLFDYDIRRDIIRFTPNADRLFRIHGLVQKDFLKNMGNRYIYGGDIEEVSQLFSGRLKKDKKEVRVRLMYPDRDNYFWTLIQYRYDYKKGTVSSVVGKITDIEEQKRHEEYLLEMSETDGLTGLRNKLATEVEIRRRLQEECIGLLFMIDLDNFKLVNDSYGHAGGDEALCFVGSCLQKVFRADDVIGRIGGDEWMVFLNSTNSRELAGKKAELLMQHLKLGMEQGIPPLSVSIGISRCPEDGSQFVDLFNAADRAMYEAKRKGKNCYCFSRPYGTRTDR
;
A
#
# COMPACT_ATOMS: atom_id res chain seq x y z
N MET A 1 27.44 41.60 -36.20
CA MET A 1 27.65 40.13 -36.29
C MET A 1 26.71 39.50 -35.29
N TYR A 2 25.93 38.49 -35.67
CA TYR A 2 25.01 37.85 -34.73
C TYR A 2 25.79 37.17 -33.60
N PRO A 3 25.30 37.19 -32.34
CA PRO A 3 26.02 36.61 -31.19
C PRO A 3 26.49 35.17 -31.43
N TYR A 4 25.65 34.37 -32.08
CA TYR A 4 25.95 33.00 -32.50
C TYR A 4 27.12 32.90 -33.50
N GLU A 5 27.13 33.75 -34.55
CA GLU A 5 28.20 33.75 -35.56
C GLU A 5 29.54 34.21 -34.97
N SER A 6 29.50 35.21 -34.08
CA SER A 6 30.68 35.70 -33.36
C SER A 6 31.28 34.59 -32.49
N PHE A 7 30.44 33.86 -31.76
CA PHE A 7 30.87 32.73 -30.95
C PHE A 7 31.51 31.62 -31.78
N LEU A 8 30.92 31.28 -32.94
CA LEU A 8 31.50 30.26 -33.83
C LEU A 8 32.87 30.69 -34.37
N GLN A 9 33.04 31.96 -34.73
CA GLN A 9 34.33 32.47 -35.20
C GLN A 9 35.40 32.45 -34.10
N GLU A 10 35.08 32.95 -32.91
CA GLU A 10 36.00 32.97 -31.76
C GLU A 10 36.36 31.54 -31.33
N SER A 11 35.37 30.66 -31.24
CA SER A 11 35.58 29.24 -30.92
C SER A 11 36.45 28.53 -31.96
N ASN A 12 36.26 28.81 -33.25
CA ASN A 12 37.11 28.25 -34.30
C ASN A 12 38.56 28.77 -34.22
N GLN A 13 38.78 30.04 -33.86
CA GLN A 13 40.13 30.57 -33.63
C GLN A 13 40.82 29.89 -32.44
N ILE A 14 40.07 29.65 -31.35
CA ILE A 14 40.58 28.92 -30.17
C ILE A 14 40.94 27.47 -30.55
N LEU A 15 40.09 26.81 -31.33
CA LEU A 15 40.30 25.43 -31.78
C LEU A 15 41.38 25.33 -32.87
N GLN A 16 41.73 26.39 -33.60
CA GLN A 16 42.86 26.36 -34.55
C GLN A 16 44.23 26.34 -33.83
N ASN A 17 44.28 26.76 -32.56
CA ASN A 17 45.46 26.72 -31.70
C ASN A 17 45.43 25.50 -30.75
N LEU A 18 44.89 24.36 -31.22
CA LEU A 18 44.83 23.10 -30.47
C LEU A 18 46.23 22.64 -30.04
N SER A 19 46.53 22.70 -28.74
CA SER A 19 47.58 21.86 -28.16
C SER A 19 47.04 20.44 -27.99
N ASP A 20 47.85 19.43 -28.30
CA ASP A 20 47.51 18.02 -28.13
C ASP A 20 47.26 17.62 -26.66
N ASP A 21 47.54 18.50 -25.70
CA ASP A 21 47.41 18.26 -24.26
C ASP A 21 45.99 18.49 -23.70
N PHE A 22 45.08 19.07 -24.49
CA PHE A 22 43.74 19.46 -24.03
C PHE A 22 42.59 18.87 -24.85
N ALA A 23 41.42 18.72 -24.20
CA ALA A 23 40.16 18.38 -24.82
C ALA A 23 39.15 19.55 -24.70
N TYR A 24 38.28 19.68 -25.69
CA TYR A 24 37.31 20.78 -25.78
C TYR A 24 35.89 20.24 -25.83
N TYR A 25 34.99 20.88 -25.07
CA TYR A 25 33.57 20.54 -25.01
C TYR A 25 32.72 21.79 -25.19
N LEU A 26 31.55 21.62 -25.79
CA LEU A 26 30.51 22.65 -25.86
C LEU A 26 29.45 22.37 -24.79
N LEU A 27 29.08 23.43 -24.07
CA LEU A 27 27.97 23.42 -23.13
C LEU A 27 26.85 24.31 -23.67
N TYR A 28 25.64 23.78 -23.71
CA TYR A 28 24.44 24.51 -24.08
C TYR A 28 23.52 24.56 -22.86
N LEU A 29 23.30 25.76 -22.31
CA LEU A 29 22.52 26.00 -21.11
C LEU A 29 21.21 26.72 -21.44
N ASP A 30 20.15 26.42 -20.68
CA ASP A 30 18.82 27.00 -20.83
C ASP A 30 18.12 27.06 -19.47
N PHE A 31 17.55 28.21 -19.13
CA PHE A 31 16.71 28.32 -17.94
C PHE A 31 15.36 27.62 -18.18
N THR A 32 14.81 27.00 -17.13
CA THR A 32 13.44 26.51 -17.15
C THR A 32 12.52 27.55 -16.53
N ASP A 33 11.39 27.82 -17.18
CA ASP A 33 10.35 28.75 -16.72
C ASP A 33 10.85 30.19 -16.46
N PHE A 34 11.86 30.65 -17.22
CA PHE A 34 12.40 32.02 -17.12
C PHE A 34 11.34 33.11 -17.23
N GLN A 35 10.29 32.88 -18.01
CA GLN A 35 9.15 33.80 -18.16
C GLN A 35 8.46 34.12 -16.82
N MET A 36 8.50 33.21 -15.84
CA MET A 36 7.95 33.46 -14.50
C MET A 36 8.72 34.58 -13.78
N VAL A 37 10.04 34.67 -13.97
CA VAL A 37 10.84 35.75 -13.39
C VAL A 37 10.40 37.09 -13.97
N ASN A 38 10.22 37.17 -15.29
CA ASN A 38 9.72 38.36 -15.96
C ASN A 38 8.29 38.72 -15.51
N HIS A 39 7.44 37.71 -15.28
CA HIS A 39 6.06 37.90 -14.86
C HIS A 39 5.94 38.42 -13.43
N PHE A 40 6.66 37.82 -12.48
CA PHE A 40 6.56 38.19 -11.06
C PHE A 40 7.42 39.39 -10.67
N TYR A 41 8.55 39.62 -11.36
CA TYR A 41 9.56 40.61 -10.96
C TYR A 41 9.86 41.66 -12.04
N GLY A 42 9.24 41.57 -13.22
CA GLY A 42 9.42 42.51 -14.33
C GLY A 42 10.63 42.18 -15.23
N MET A 43 10.68 42.81 -16.41
CA MET A 43 11.74 42.53 -17.41
C MET A 43 13.14 42.92 -16.94
N GLU A 44 13.29 44.00 -16.16
CA GLU A 44 14.60 44.42 -15.63
C GLU A 44 15.22 43.38 -14.69
N ALA A 45 14.37 42.67 -13.94
CA ALA A 45 14.78 41.59 -13.06
C ALA A 45 15.26 40.36 -13.84
N GLY A 46 14.57 40.02 -14.94
CA GLY A 46 15.01 38.98 -15.88
C GLY A 46 16.35 39.31 -16.53
N ASP A 47 16.52 40.54 -17.02
CA ASP A 47 17.79 41.01 -17.60
C ASP A 47 18.94 40.93 -16.57
N SER A 48 18.66 41.23 -15.31
CA SER A 48 19.64 41.13 -14.23
C SER A 48 20.07 39.69 -13.97
N LEU A 49 19.15 38.73 -14.00
CA LEU A 49 19.45 37.30 -13.87
C LEU A 49 20.30 36.79 -15.03
N LEU A 50 20.00 37.22 -16.27
CA LEU A 50 20.79 36.85 -17.45
C LEU A 50 22.22 37.38 -17.39
N ARG A 51 22.41 38.64 -16.94
CA ARG A 51 23.76 39.22 -16.73
C ARG A 51 24.53 38.49 -15.63
N ALA A 52 23.88 38.15 -14.52
CA ALA A 52 24.50 37.39 -13.44
C ALA A 52 24.99 36.01 -13.93
N MET A 53 24.22 35.34 -14.78
CA MET A 53 24.61 34.07 -15.39
C MET A 53 25.82 34.24 -16.33
N GLU A 54 25.83 35.28 -17.17
CA GLU A 54 26.94 35.57 -18.06
C GLU A 54 28.24 35.85 -17.28
N GLU A 55 28.16 36.63 -16.19
CA GLU A 55 29.31 36.86 -15.31
C GLU A 55 29.80 35.58 -14.63
N ALA A 56 28.88 34.74 -14.13
CA ALA A 56 29.23 33.49 -13.48
C ALA A 56 29.97 32.54 -14.44
N LEU A 57 29.52 32.45 -15.70
CA LEU A 57 30.16 31.66 -16.74
C LEU A 57 31.54 32.21 -17.11
N LYS A 58 31.72 33.54 -17.21
CA LYS A 58 33.01 34.17 -17.53
C LYS A 58 34.05 34.02 -16.42
N ARG A 59 33.63 33.86 -15.16
CA ARG A 59 34.53 33.63 -14.01
C ARG A 59 35.06 32.20 -13.94
N ASP A 60 34.49 31.25 -14.70
CA ASP A 60 34.94 29.86 -14.69
C ASP A 60 36.26 29.71 -15.49
N PRO A 61 37.36 29.25 -14.87
CA PRO A 61 38.66 29.12 -15.55
C PRO A 61 38.67 28.09 -16.69
N GLN A 62 37.68 27.19 -16.73
CA GLN A 62 37.52 26.21 -17.81
C GLN A 62 36.82 26.80 -19.03
N VAL A 63 36.05 27.89 -18.88
CA VAL A 63 35.34 28.54 -19.98
C VAL A 63 36.33 29.40 -20.78
N ARG A 64 36.35 29.22 -22.10
CA ARG A 64 37.19 30.00 -23.02
C ARG A 64 36.44 31.12 -23.72
N THR A 65 35.21 30.83 -24.12
CA THR A 65 34.27 31.82 -24.63
C THR A 65 32.85 31.37 -24.28
N CYS A 66 31.96 32.33 -24.07
CA CYS A 66 30.55 32.10 -23.85
C CYS A 66 29.72 33.23 -24.45
N VAL A 67 28.52 32.91 -24.91
CA VAL A 67 27.57 33.89 -25.45
C VAL A 67 26.14 33.54 -25.04
N ASN A 68 25.31 34.56 -24.81
CA ASN A 68 23.86 34.39 -24.85
C ASN A 68 23.41 34.38 -26.33
N ILE A 69 22.89 33.25 -26.79
CA ILE A 69 22.46 33.09 -28.20
C ILE A 69 21.13 33.80 -28.43
N PHE A 70 20.17 33.58 -27.52
CA PHE A 70 18.81 34.08 -27.63
C PHE A 70 18.07 33.89 -26.31
N SER A 71 17.39 34.93 -25.83
CA SER A 71 16.57 34.89 -24.60
C SER A 71 17.38 34.43 -23.39
N ASP A 72 17.13 33.20 -22.94
CA ASP A 72 17.63 32.55 -21.74
C ASP A 72 18.61 31.40 -22.04
N GLN A 73 19.10 31.34 -23.28
CA GLN A 73 19.98 30.29 -23.78
C GLN A 73 21.43 30.75 -23.93
N PHE A 74 22.34 29.98 -23.32
CA PHE A 74 23.76 30.26 -23.32
C PHE A 74 24.55 29.13 -23.98
N LEU A 75 25.60 29.49 -24.71
CA LEU A 75 26.53 28.55 -25.33
C LEU A 75 27.95 28.87 -24.88
N CYS A 76 28.66 27.85 -24.40
CA CYS A 76 30.00 28.00 -23.84
C CYS A 76 30.94 26.96 -24.45
N LEU A 77 32.15 27.39 -24.83
CA LEU A 77 33.25 26.49 -25.15
C LEU A 77 34.15 26.36 -23.93
N ILE A 78 34.41 25.12 -23.52
CA ILE A 78 35.23 24.82 -22.34
C ILE A 78 36.46 24.00 -22.73
N GLN A 79 37.54 24.19 -21.98
CA GLN A 79 38.81 23.48 -22.13
C GLN A 79 39.11 22.66 -20.87
N THR A 80 39.47 21.40 -21.07
CA THR A 80 39.87 20.46 -20.01
C THR A 80 41.16 19.74 -20.39
N GLU A 81 41.83 19.09 -19.43
CA GLU A 81 42.94 18.17 -19.74
C GLU A 81 42.43 16.97 -20.58
N LYS A 82 43.31 16.38 -21.39
CA LYS A 82 42.96 15.38 -22.42
C LYS A 82 42.19 14.16 -21.91
N ASP A 83 42.49 13.70 -20.70
CA ASP A 83 42.00 12.45 -20.11
C ASP A 83 40.96 12.65 -19.00
N VAL A 84 40.37 13.84 -18.89
CA VAL A 84 39.29 14.08 -17.93
C VAL A 84 38.01 13.39 -18.41
N ASP A 85 37.52 12.47 -17.59
CA ASP A 85 36.20 11.85 -17.76
C ASP A 85 35.10 12.92 -17.82
N VAL A 86 34.24 12.83 -18.83
CA VAL A 86 33.08 13.72 -19.01
C VAL A 86 32.19 13.76 -17.77
N GLU A 87 32.16 12.67 -16.99
CA GLU A 87 31.41 12.60 -15.73
C GLU A 87 31.95 13.59 -14.69
N LYS A 88 33.27 13.77 -14.61
CA LYS A 88 33.88 14.76 -13.70
C LYS A 88 33.55 16.18 -14.13
N ILE A 89 33.48 16.43 -15.44
CA ILE A 89 33.06 17.73 -16.00
C ILE A 89 31.60 18.01 -15.61
N ILE A 90 30.71 17.03 -15.79
CA ILE A 90 29.30 17.12 -15.45
C ILE A 90 29.11 17.42 -13.95
N ILE A 91 29.81 16.69 -13.06
CA ILE A 91 29.72 16.90 -11.61
C ILE A 91 30.17 18.32 -11.24
N SER A 92 31.28 18.77 -11.80
CA SER A 92 31.83 20.11 -11.55
C SER A 92 30.85 21.21 -11.99
N TYR A 93 30.26 21.08 -13.18
CA TYR A 93 29.24 22.01 -13.64
C TYR A 93 27.97 21.98 -12.80
N GLN A 94 27.48 20.79 -12.46
CA GLN A 94 26.28 20.64 -11.65
C GLN A 94 26.43 21.30 -10.27
N GLN A 95 27.59 21.18 -9.63
CA GLN A 95 27.87 21.84 -8.35
C GLN A 95 27.84 23.36 -8.50
N ARG A 96 28.51 23.91 -9.52
CA ARG A 96 28.55 25.37 -9.76
C ARG A 96 27.17 25.93 -10.11
N SER A 97 26.43 25.27 -11.00
CA SER A 97 25.06 25.67 -11.36
C SER A 97 24.14 25.64 -10.15
N ARG A 98 24.29 24.63 -9.26
CA ARG A 98 23.53 24.58 -8.01
C ARG A 98 23.83 25.76 -7.09
N LEU A 99 25.11 26.09 -6.87
CA LEU A 99 25.50 27.22 -6.03
C LEU A 99 24.98 28.54 -6.59
N PHE A 100 25.08 28.74 -7.91
CA PHE A 100 24.51 29.92 -8.57
C PHE A 100 22.99 30.01 -8.37
N LEU A 101 22.26 28.92 -8.58
CA LEU A 101 20.80 28.89 -8.41
C LEU A 101 20.39 29.10 -6.95
N GLU A 102 21.15 28.59 -5.97
CA GLU A 102 20.91 28.85 -4.54
C GLU A 102 21.11 30.34 -4.19
N GLU A 103 22.15 30.97 -4.73
CA GLU A 103 22.39 32.41 -4.59
C GLU A 103 21.23 33.23 -5.20
N GLN A 104 20.86 32.94 -6.45
CA GLN A 104 19.77 33.67 -7.13
C GLN A 104 18.39 33.37 -6.54
N GLY A 105 18.18 32.19 -5.94
CA GLY A 105 16.93 31.83 -5.29
C GLY A 105 16.57 32.75 -4.10
N THR A 106 17.56 33.41 -3.49
CA THR A 106 17.29 34.43 -2.46
C THR A 106 16.73 35.73 -3.06
N ASN A 107 17.11 36.06 -4.28
CA ASN A 107 16.65 37.26 -5.00
C ASN A 107 15.27 37.04 -5.65
N TYR A 108 14.93 35.79 -5.99
CA TYR A 108 13.69 35.43 -6.69
C TYR A 108 12.89 34.30 -5.99
N PRO A 109 12.44 34.51 -4.74
CA PRO A 109 11.85 33.45 -3.90
C PRO A 109 10.50 32.89 -4.39
N LEU A 110 9.78 33.59 -5.28
CA LEU A 110 8.53 33.13 -5.87
C LEU A 110 8.74 32.23 -7.11
N CYS A 111 9.98 32.09 -7.59
CA CYS A 111 10.32 31.31 -8.77
C CYS A 111 11.14 30.06 -8.39
N THR A 112 10.81 28.92 -8.98
CA THR A 112 11.65 27.71 -8.86
C THR A 112 12.66 27.67 -10.01
N LEU A 113 13.78 28.37 -9.86
CA LEU A 113 14.81 28.44 -10.90
C LEU A 113 15.47 27.07 -11.13
N LYS A 114 15.53 26.65 -12.39
CA LYS A 114 16.24 25.44 -12.82
C LYS A 114 17.06 25.75 -14.08
N LEU A 115 18.18 25.06 -14.22
CA LEU A 115 19.07 25.19 -15.37
C LEU A 115 19.24 23.82 -16.04
N SER A 116 18.89 23.74 -17.32
CA SER A 116 19.10 22.56 -18.16
C SER A 116 20.39 22.73 -18.93
N CYS A 117 21.27 21.73 -18.91
CA CYS A 117 22.58 21.79 -19.57
C CYS A 117 22.83 20.54 -20.42
N GLY A 118 23.25 20.75 -21.68
CA GLY A 118 23.75 19.70 -22.56
C GLY A 118 25.24 19.89 -22.83
N ILE A 119 26.01 18.79 -22.85
CA ILE A 119 27.46 18.82 -23.12
C ILE A 119 27.79 17.93 -24.33
N CYS A 120 28.60 18.43 -25.25
CA CYS A 120 29.10 17.65 -26.40
C CYS A 120 30.61 17.85 -26.58
N LYS A 121 31.35 16.75 -26.77
CA LYS A 121 32.78 16.83 -27.11
C LYS A 121 32.94 17.36 -28.53
N VAL A 122 33.88 18.27 -28.75
CA VAL A 122 34.23 18.73 -30.08
C VAL A 122 35.20 17.73 -30.70
N THR A 123 34.77 17.02 -31.74
CA THR A 123 35.58 16.02 -32.46
C THR A 123 35.84 16.47 -33.90
N GLY A 124 37.08 16.30 -34.38
CA GLY A 124 37.44 16.59 -35.77
C GLY A 124 37.28 18.05 -36.23
N GLY A 125 37.21 19.01 -35.31
CA GLY A 125 37.03 20.44 -35.63
C GLY A 125 35.64 20.82 -36.14
N ASN A 126 34.65 19.92 -36.15
CA ASN A 126 33.30 20.23 -36.59
C ASN A 126 32.49 20.86 -35.44
N LEU A 127 32.72 22.16 -35.22
CA LEU A 127 32.06 22.92 -34.17
C LEU A 127 30.53 22.92 -34.32
N LYS A 128 30.01 22.98 -35.55
CA LYS A 128 28.57 23.04 -35.81
C LYS A 128 27.86 21.74 -35.38
N TYR A 129 28.45 20.59 -35.70
CA TYR A 129 27.94 19.30 -35.23
C TYR A 129 27.92 19.21 -33.69
N ALA A 130 28.98 19.71 -33.04
CA ALA A 130 29.04 19.71 -31.58
C ALA A 130 28.03 20.67 -30.94
N VAL A 131 27.69 21.80 -31.58
CA VAL A 131 26.60 22.69 -31.14
C VAL A 131 25.24 21.98 -31.23
N ASP A 132 24.96 21.33 -32.36
CA ASP A 132 23.71 20.61 -32.56
C ASP A 132 23.57 19.44 -31.57
N GLY A 133 24.66 18.71 -31.33
CA GLY A 133 24.74 17.65 -30.33
C GLY A 133 24.52 18.17 -28.90
N ALA A 134 25.15 19.29 -28.52
CA ALA A 134 24.94 19.90 -27.21
C ALA A 134 23.51 20.42 -27.02
N ASN A 135 22.90 20.99 -28.06
CA ASN A 135 21.49 21.42 -28.02
C ASN A 135 20.54 20.22 -27.88
N LEU A 136 20.81 19.12 -28.57
CA LEU A 136 20.02 17.89 -28.44
C LEU A 136 20.10 17.34 -27.01
N ALA A 137 21.30 17.25 -26.45
CA ALA A 137 21.51 16.78 -25.09
C ALA A 137 20.83 17.70 -24.05
N ARG A 138 20.83 19.01 -24.29
CA ARG A 138 20.12 19.99 -23.46
C ARG A 138 18.60 19.83 -23.52
N LYS A 139 18.03 19.60 -24.71
CA LYS A 139 16.59 19.33 -24.84
C LYS A 139 16.18 18.08 -24.04
N GLU A 140 17.01 17.04 -24.08
CA GLU A 140 16.81 15.84 -23.27
C GLU A 140 16.94 16.12 -21.76
N ALA A 141 17.90 16.97 -21.36
CA ALA A 141 18.04 17.44 -19.98
C ALA A 141 16.77 18.17 -19.48
N LYS A 142 16.22 19.06 -20.33
CA LYS A 142 14.99 19.81 -20.06
C LYS A 142 13.79 18.88 -19.93
N ARG A 143 13.65 17.90 -20.83
CA ARG A 143 12.58 16.90 -20.81
C ARG A 143 12.57 16.05 -19.54
N ARG A 144 13.75 15.68 -19.03
CA ARG A 144 13.88 14.87 -17.81
C ARG A 144 13.77 15.68 -16.51
N GLY A 145 13.66 17.01 -16.60
CA GLY A 145 13.58 17.89 -15.44
C GLY A 145 14.83 17.83 -14.54
N SER A 146 15.99 17.48 -15.10
CA SER A 146 17.21 17.21 -14.33
C SER A 146 18.15 18.41 -14.30
N LEU A 147 18.66 18.71 -13.11
CA LEU A 147 19.70 19.75 -12.86
C LEU A 147 21.11 19.29 -13.25
N ARG A 148 21.28 18.01 -13.61
CA ARG A 148 22.55 17.45 -14.06
C ARG A 148 22.74 17.71 -15.56
N ALA A 149 23.96 18.08 -15.97
CA ALA A 149 24.30 18.22 -17.38
C ALA A 149 24.26 16.87 -18.10
N PHE A 150 23.67 16.82 -19.29
CA PHE A 150 23.53 15.60 -20.09
C PHE A 150 24.58 15.53 -21.21
N PRO A 151 25.36 14.45 -21.31
CA PRO A 151 26.28 14.26 -22.42
C PRO A 151 25.53 13.84 -23.69
N TYR A 152 25.90 14.43 -24.81
CA TYR A 152 25.48 13.98 -26.13
C TYR A 152 25.97 12.55 -26.39
N SER A 153 25.09 11.72 -26.95
CA SER A 153 25.43 10.40 -27.45
C SER A 153 24.77 10.17 -28.80
N ASP A 154 25.40 9.41 -29.69
CA ASP A 154 24.85 9.10 -31.02
C ASP A 154 23.50 8.37 -30.94
N ALA A 155 23.20 7.70 -29.81
CA ALA A 155 21.90 7.11 -29.54
C ALA A 155 20.75 8.14 -29.44
N MET A 156 21.03 9.38 -29.01
CA MET A 156 20.01 10.45 -28.93
C MET A 156 19.59 10.92 -30.33
N GLN A 157 20.52 11.02 -31.27
CA GLN A 157 20.22 11.39 -32.65
C GLN A 157 19.35 10.33 -33.33
N LYS A 158 19.65 9.04 -33.08
CA LYS A 158 18.83 7.93 -33.55
C LYS A 158 17.41 7.99 -32.97
N GLN A 159 17.27 8.18 -31.65
CA GLN A 159 15.96 8.25 -30.99
C GLN A 159 15.09 9.40 -31.52
N MET A 160 15.68 10.57 -31.80
CA MET A 160 14.97 11.70 -32.40
C MET A 160 14.54 11.43 -33.84
N THR A 161 15.39 10.75 -34.62
CA THR A 161 15.08 10.34 -36.00
C THR A 161 13.93 9.33 -36.01
N ASP A 162 14.00 8.31 -35.15
CA ASP A 162 12.96 7.29 -34.99
C ASP A 162 11.61 7.93 -34.57
N GLN A 163 11.65 8.94 -33.69
CA GLN A 163 10.45 9.67 -33.28
C GLN A 163 9.85 10.50 -34.42
N TYR A 164 10.67 11.20 -35.21
CA TYR A 164 10.20 11.97 -36.36
C TYR A 164 9.60 11.07 -37.45
N GLU A 165 10.23 9.92 -37.73
CA GLU A 165 9.69 8.92 -38.64
C GLU A 165 8.36 8.36 -38.16
N LEU A 166 8.21 8.10 -36.86
CA LEU A 166 6.96 7.67 -36.24
C LEU A 166 5.87 8.73 -36.36
N GLU A 167 6.16 9.99 -36.02
CA GLU A 167 5.24 11.14 -36.18
C GLU A 167 4.74 11.26 -37.62
N ARG A 168 5.66 11.20 -38.59
CA ARG A 168 5.31 11.23 -40.00
C ARG A 168 4.43 10.04 -40.40
N ALA A 169 4.81 8.83 -39.99
CA ALA A 169 4.06 7.61 -40.34
C ALA A 169 2.64 7.61 -39.74
N VAL A 170 2.45 8.16 -38.55
CA VAL A 170 1.14 8.31 -37.89
C VAL A 170 0.29 9.33 -38.63
N ASN A 171 0.83 10.51 -38.92
CA ASN A 171 0.12 11.55 -39.68
C ASN A 171 -0.28 11.10 -41.08
N ASP A 172 0.61 10.39 -41.78
CA ASP A 172 0.30 9.80 -43.10
C ASP A 172 -0.83 8.77 -42.98
N SER A 173 -0.83 7.94 -41.93
CA SER A 173 -1.89 6.93 -41.70
C SER A 173 -3.23 7.57 -41.37
N LEU A 174 -3.25 8.73 -40.71
CA LEU A 174 -4.47 9.46 -40.35
C LEU A 174 -5.12 10.08 -41.60
N ARG A 175 -4.31 10.72 -42.46
CA ARG A 175 -4.75 11.27 -43.75
C ARG A 175 -5.28 10.19 -44.70
N GLU A 176 -4.68 9.01 -44.68
CA GLU A 176 -5.08 7.85 -45.48
C GLU A 176 -6.21 7.04 -44.80
N GLU A 177 -6.76 7.49 -43.67
CA GLU A 177 -7.77 6.80 -42.84
C GLU A 177 -7.45 5.33 -42.51
N ARG A 178 -6.16 4.98 -42.41
CA ARG A 178 -5.63 3.64 -42.09
C ARG A 178 -5.70 3.31 -40.60
N PHE A 179 -6.84 3.61 -40.00
CA PHE A 179 -7.20 3.22 -38.65
C PHE A 179 -8.50 2.42 -38.67
N LEU A 180 -8.56 1.39 -37.85
CA LEU A 180 -9.75 0.59 -37.60
C LEU A 180 -9.94 0.45 -36.09
N PHE A 181 -11.05 -0.12 -35.65
CA PHE A 181 -11.29 -0.38 -34.23
C PHE A 181 -11.51 -1.87 -33.99
N TYR A 182 -11.03 -2.36 -32.86
CA TYR A 182 -11.32 -3.68 -32.34
C TYR A 182 -12.30 -3.52 -31.17
N LEU A 183 -13.16 -4.51 -30.94
CA LEU A 183 -14.11 -4.53 -29.83
C LEU A 183 -13.60 -5.46 -28.73
N GLN A 184 -13.66 -4.98 -27.48
CA GLN A 184 -13.44 -5.79 -26.29
C GLN A 184 -14.73 -5.86 -25.46
N PRO A 185 -15.22 -7.06 -25.07
CA PRO A 185 -16.46 -7.21 -24.31
C PRO A 185 -16.36 -6.64 -22.89
N LYS A 186 -17.43 -5.97 -22.46
CA LYS A 186 -17.74 -5.64 -21.07
C LYS A 186 -18.76 -6.66 -20.55
N VAL A 187 -18.46 -7.31 -19.43
CA VAL A 187 -19.22 -8.48 -18.94
C VAL A 187 -19.75 -8.24 -17.53
N ASP A 188 -21.00 -8.61 -17.30
CA ASP A 188 -21.61 -8.70 -15.98
C ASP A 188 -21.10 -9.96 -15.26
N LEU A 189 -20.48 -9.80 -14.09
CA LEU A 189 -19.82 -10.88 -13.34
C LEU A 189 -20.81 -11.74 -12.53
N GLU A 190 -22.08 -11.38 -12.46
CA GLU A 190 -23.11 -12.21 -11.82
C GLU A 190 -23.73 -13.17 -12.82
N THR A 191 -24.12 -12.63 -13.98
CA THR A 191 -24.90 -13.32 -15.02
C THR A 191 -24.04 -13.86 -16.16
N GLY A 192 -22.84 -13.32 -16.36
CA GLY A 192 -22.00 -13.58 -17.52
C GLY A 192 -22.48 -12.88 -18.79
N ARG A 193 -23.51 -12.04 -18.72
CA ARG A 193 -24.06 -11.34 -19.89
C ARG A 193 -23.09 -10.26 -20.39
N THR A 194 -22.97 -10.14 -21.70
CA THR A 194 -22.30 -9.00 -22.35
C THR A 194 -23.19 -7.76 -22.22
N ILE A 195 -22.69 -6.74 -21.52
CA ILE A 195 -23.40 -5.49 -21.27
C ILE A 195 -23.00 -4.37 -22.24
N GLY A 196 -21.86 -4.53 -22.90
CA GLY A 196 -21.35 -3.59 -23.88
C GLY A 196 -20.01 -4.05 -24.45
N ALA A 197 -19.36 -3.21 -25.24
CA ALA A 197 -18.01 -3.42 -25.72
C ALA A 197 -17.25 -2.09 -25.83
N GLU A 198 -15.94 -2.11 -25.63
CA GLU A 198 -15.07 -0.95 -25.86
C GLU A 198 -14.46 -1.00 -27.25
N ALA A 199 -14.57 0.11 -27.99
CA ALA A 199 -13.93 0.32 -29.28
C ALA A 199 -12.50 0.86 -29.11
N LEU A 200 -11.53 0.00 -29.42
CA LEU A 200 -10.11 0.27 -29.25
C LEU A 200 -9.44 0.48 -30.61
N ALA A 201 -8.86 1.66 -30.83
CA ALA A 201 -8.21 2.03 -32.08
C ALA A 201 -7.03 1.10 -32.43
N ARG A 202 -6.83 0.81 -33.71
CA ARG A 202 -5.67 0.09 -34.24
C ARG A 202 -5.22 0.76 -35.53
N ARG A 203 -3.91 0.96 -35.67
CA ARG A 203 -3.33 1.50 -36.91
C ARG A 203 -2.98 0.36 -37.85
N VAL A 204 -3.28 0.51 -39.12
CA VAL A 204 -2.95 -0.47 -40.16
C VAL A 204 -1.69 -0.01 -40.89
N GLY A 205 -0.63 -0.79 -40.83
CA GLY A 205 0.61 -0.58 -41.59
C GLY A 205 0.37 -0.66 -43.11
N ARG A 206 1.30 -0.17 -43.93
CA ARG A 206 1.19 -0.24 -45.40
C ARG A 206 1.24 -1.68 -45.93
N ASP A 207 1.85 -2.57 -45.16
CA ASP A 207 1.93 -4.01 -45.36
C ASP A 207 0.70 -4.77 -44.83
N GLY A 208 -0.29 -4.07 -44.27
CA GLY A 208 -1.47 -4.66 -43.63
C GLY A 208 -1.25 -5.11 -42.19
N SER A 209 -0.07 -4.86 -41.60
CA SER A 209 0.20 -5.19 -40.19
C SER A 209 -0.66 -4.36 -39.23
N ILE A 210 -1.07 -4.95 -38.11
CA ILE A 210 -1.84 -4.26 -37.07
C ILE A 210 -0.89 -3.72 -36.00
N ILE A 211 -0.96 -2.41 -35.78
CA ILE A 211 -0.12 -1.67 -34.84
C ILE A 211 -1.00 -1.19 -33.69
N TYR A 212 -0.57 -1.49 -32.46
CA TYR A 212 -1.33 -1.26 -31.24
C TYR A 212 -1.17 0.16 -30.69
N PRO A 213 -2.15 0.67 -29.92
CA PRO A 213 -2.19 2.04 -29.40
C PRO A 213 -0.91 2.51 -28.71
N ASP A 214 -0.30 1.66 -27.86
CA ASP A 214 0.92 1.99 -27.11
C ASP A 214 2.09 2.49 -27.99
N ALA A 215 2.11 2.08 -29.27
CA ALA A 215 3.14 2.47 -30.22
C ALA A 215 2.93 3.85 -30.86
N PHE A 216 1.74 4.45 -30.77
CA PHE A 216 1.44 5.72 -31.47
C PHE A 216 0.65 6.75 -30.64
N LEU A 217 -0.11 6.35 -29.62
CA LEU A 217 -0.96 7.29 -28.87
C LEU A 217 -0.16 8.43 -28.23
N SER A 218 0.98 8.12 -27.60
CA SER A 218 1.83 9.12 -26.95
C SER A 218 2.30 10.23 -27.91
N VAL A 219 2.55 9.86 -29.17
CA VAL A 219 2.93 10.80 -30.23
C VAL A 219 1.74 11.65 -30.66
N MET A 220 0.56 11.05 -30.78
CA MET A 220 -0.67 11.75 -31.19
C MET A 220 -1.18 12.71 -30.12
N GLU A 221 -1.03 12.34 -28.84
CA GLU A 221 -1.35 13.23 -27.72
C GLU A 221 -0.40 14.43 -27.68
N ALA A 222 0.90 14.23 -27.94
CA ALA A 222 1.90 15.30 -27.90
C ALA A 222 1.70 16.34 -29.01
N ASN A 223 1.24 15.93 -30.18
CA ASN A 223 1.06 16.82 -31.34
C ASN A 223 -0.41 17.26 -31.57
N GLY A 224 -1.34 16.80 -30.74
CA GLY A 224 -2.77 17.14 -30.81
C GLY A 224 -3.60 16.35 -31.83
N SER A 225 -2.99 15.50 -32.65
CA SER A 225 -3.71 14.70 -33.67
C SER A 225 -4.61 13.59 -33.08
N ILE A 226 -4.54 13.34 -31.77
CA ILE A 226 -5.39 12.37 -31.09
C ILE A 226 -6.89 12.70 -31.23
N VAL A 227 -7.27 13.98 -31.22
CA VAL A 227 -8.66 14.44 -31.40
C VAL A 227 -9.22 14.01 -32.76
N GLU A 228 -8.40 14.07 -33.80
CA GLU A 228 -8.78 13.63 -35.14
C GLU A 228 -8.95 12.10 -35.20
N LEU A 229 -8.11 11.34 -34.49
CA LEU A 229 -8.25 9.89 -34.38
C LEU A 229 -9.52 9.50 -33.63
N ASP A 230 -9.80 10.11 -32.48
CA ASP A 230 -10.99 9.84 -31.68
C ASP A 230 -12.25 10.05 -32.53
N MET A 231 -12.32 11.16 -33.27
CA MET A 231 -13.43 11.44 -34.18
C MET A 231 -13.49 10.49 -35.39
N LEU A 232 -12.35 10.04 -35.91
CA LEU A 232 -12.30 9.04 -36.98
C LEU A 232 -12.85 7.69 -36.51
N ILE A 233 -12.39 7.21 -35.36
CA ILE A 233 -12.85 5.95 -34.75
C ILE A 233 -14.33 6.05 -34.40
N TYR A 234 -14.76 7.15 -33.80
CA TYR A 234 -16.16 7.41 -33.49
C TYR A 234 -17.07 7.35 -34.73
N ARG A 235 -16.68 7.98 -35.83
CA ARG A 235 -17.41 7.88 -37.11
C ARG A 235 -17.49 6.44 -37.62
N LYS A 236 -16.39 5.68 -37.53
CA LYS A 236 -16.37 4.27 -37.94
C LYS A 236 -17.27 3.39 -37.06
N VAL A 237 -17.31 3.65 -35.75
CA VAL A 237 -18.23 2.98 -34.82
C VAL A 237 -19.68 3.31 -35.16
N CYS A 238 -20.02 4.59 -35.38
CA CYS A 238 -21.37 4.99 -35.78
C CYS A 238 -21.80 4.32 -37.10
N ALA A 239 -20.95 4.36 -38.13
CA ALA A 239 -21.22 3.71 -39.40
C ALA A 239 -21.44 2.20 -39.25
N PHE A 240 -20.62 1.53 -38.44
CA PHE A 240 -20.74 0.10 -38.17
C PHE A 240 -22.04 -0.25 -37.42
N LEU A 241 -22.40 0.52 -36.39
CA LEU A 241 -23.65 0.31 -35.65
C LEU A 241 -24.88 0.60 -36.51
N ALA A 242 -24.83 1.62 -37.38
CA ALA A 242 -25.91 1.93 -38.32
C ALA A 242 -26.16 0.78 -39.30
N ASP A 243 -25.10 0.25 -39.92
CA ASP A 243 -25.19 -0.88 -40.85
C ASP A 243 -25.80 -2.13 -40.20
N ARG A 244 -25.39 -2.45 -38.95
CA ARG A 244 -25.97 -3.59 -38.21
C ARG A 244 -27.44 -3.37 -37.89
N ARG A 245 -27.83 -2.16 -37.48
CA ARG A 245 -29.23 -1.83 -37.16
C ARG A 245 -30.12 -1.88 -38.39
N GLU A 246 -29.66 -1.36 -39.52
CA GLU A 246 -30.38 -1.43 -40.80
C GLU A 246 -30.64 -2.89 -41.20
N LYS A 247 -29.68 -3.78 -40.94
CA LYS A 247 -29.80 -5.24 -41.19
C LYS A 247 -30.58 -6.01 -40.11
N GLY A 248 -31.06 -5.36 -39.05
CA GLY A 248 -31.75 -6.01 -37.94
C GLY A 248 -30.86 -6.98 -37.13
N LEU A 249 -29.54 -6.81 -37.20
CA LEU A 249 -28.57 -7.63 -36.48
C LEU A 249 -28.42 -7.18 -35.01
N PRO A 250 -27.97 -8.07 -34.10
CA PRO A 250 -27.77 -7.68 -32.72
C PRO A 250 -26.72 -6.57 -32.62
N VAL A 251 -26.96 -5.64 -31.69
CA VAL A 251 -26.07 -4.54 -31.33
C VAL A 251 -25.90 -4.50 -29.82
N VAL A 252 -24.71 -4.08 -29.37
CA VAL A 252 -24.41 -3.83 -27.96
C VAL A 252 -23.97 -2.37 -27.79
N GLN A 253 -24.17 -1.83 -26.58
CA GLN A 253 -23.63 -0.51 -26.24
C GLN A 253 -22.12 -0.51 -26.47
N THR A 254 -21.64 0.45 -27.26
CA THR A 254 -20.23 0.55 -27.64
C THR A 254 -19.63 1.81 -27.04
N SER A 255 -18.58 1.65 -26.24
CA SER A 255 -17.87 2.78 -25.69
C SER A 255 -16.73 3.24 -26.60
N VAL A 256 -16.50 4.55 -26.63
CA VAL A 256 -15.46 5.20 -27.44
C VAL A 256 -14.65 6.13 -26.56
N ASN A 257 -13.33 6.04 -26.67
CA ASN A 257 -12.39 6.87 -25.94
C ASN A 257 -12.44 8.33 -26.44
N LEU A 258 -12.42 9.27 -25.50
CA LEU A 258 -12.25 10.71 -25.75
C LEU A 258 -11.00 11.21 -25.03
N SER A 259 -10.04 11.68 -25.81
CA SER A 259 -8.82 12.29 -25.28
C SER A 259 -9.09 13.58 -24.51
N ARG A 260 -8.19 13.91 -23.58
CA ARG A 260 -8.29 15.11 -22.74
C ARG A 260 -8.36 16.43 -23.53
N LEU A 261 -7.84 16.45 -24.75
CA LEU A 261 -7.80 17.66 -25.56
C LEU A 261 -9.19 18.14 -26.00
N HIS A 262 -10.19 17.26 -26.00
CA HIS A 262 -11.58 17.58 -26.30
C HIS A 262 -12.21 18.63 -25.38
N ILE A 263 -11.70 18.82 -24.15
CA ILE A 263 -12.24 19.81 -23.19
C ILE A 263 -12.04 21.26 -23.63
N HIS A 264 -11.02 21.52 -24.44
CA HIS A 264 -10.68 22.87 -24.90
C HIS A 264 -11.63 23.37 -25.98
N ASN A 265 -12.43 22.49 -26.57
CA ASN A 265 -13.45 22.85 -27.54
C ASN A 265 -14.86 22.70 -26.92
N PRO A 266 -15.52 23.82 -26.56
CA PRO A 266 -16.86 23.81 -25.98
C PRO A 266 -17.94 23.16 -26.87
N GLU A 267 -17.70 23.09 -28.18
CA GLU A 267 -18.64 22.53 -29.16
C GLU A 267 -18.47 21.01 -29.36
N THR A 268 -17.49 20.37 -28.72
CA THR A 268 -17.20 18.94 -28.92
C THR A 268 -18.43 18.06 -28.73
N ALA A 269 -19.21 18.26 -27.67
CA ALA A 269 -20.41 17.47 -27.41
C ALA A 269 -21.46 17.63 -28.53
N ASP A 270 -21.58 18.83 -29.10
CA ASP A 270 -22.52 19.12 -30.18
C ASP A 270 -22.08 18.48 -31.49
N ILE A 271 -20.77 18.52 -31.77
CA ILE A 271 -20.18 17.83 -32.93
C ILE A 271 -20.42 16.32 -32.82
N ILE A 272 -20.14 15.73 -31.67
CA ILE A 272 -20.40 14.31 -31.40
C ILE A 272 -21.88 14.01 -31.64
N HIS A 273 -22.79 14.80 -31.05
CA HIS A 273 -24.22 14.59 -31.23
C HIS A 273 -24.66 14.66 -32.69
N SER A 274 -24.15 15.64 -33.45
CA SER A 274 -24.48 15.82 -34.87
C SER A 274 -24.08 14.61 -35.73
N VAL A 275 -22.93 13.98 -35.42
CA VAL A 275 -22.47 12.78 -36.12
C VAL A 275 -23.36 11.58 -35.79
N ALA A 276 -23.68 11.34 -34.52
CA ALA A 276 -24.62 10.28 -34.14
C ALA A 276 -26.00 10.46 -34.79
N GLN A 277 -26.51 11.70 -34.86
CA GLN A 277 -27.76 12.01 -35.55
C GLN A 277 -27.68 11.70 -37.05
N ALA A 278 -26.56 12.03 -37.71
CA ALA A 278 -26.37 11.75 -39.13
C ALA A 278 -26.38 10.25 -39.46
N TYR A 279 -25.96 9.40 -38.53
CA TYR A 279 -26.04 7.93 -38.63
C TYR A 279 -27.28 7.33 -37.94
N GLU A 280 -28.21 8.16 -37.46
CA GLU A 280 -29.42 7.78 -36.73
C GLU A 280 -29.19 6.83 -35.55
N ILE A 281 -28.06 6.99 -34.83
CA ILE A 281 -27.68 6.14 -33.70
C ILE A 281 -28.37 6.59 -32.40
N PRO A 282 -29.14 5.71 -31.74
CA PRO A 282 -29.69 5.96 -30.40
C PRO A 282 -28.58 6.26 -29.39
N SER A 283 -28.82 7.24 -28.52
CA SER A 283 -27.81 7.68 -27.55
C SER A 283 -27.47 6.63 -26.49
N ASP A 284 -28.38 5.69 -26.21
CA ASP A 284 -28.15 4.57 -25.29
C ASP A 284 -27.18 3.51 -25.84
N LEU A 285 -26.90 3.50 -27.15
CA LEU A 285 -25.90 2.61 -27.75
C LEU A 285 -24.48 3.14 -27.69
N LEU A 286 -24.27 4.38 -27.24
CA LEU A 286 -22.96 5.02 -27.18
C LEU A 286 -22.60 5.40 -25.74
N GLU A 287 -21.37 5.07 -25.37
CA GLU A 287 -20.74 5.49 -24.10
C GLU A 287 -19.42 6.20 -24.42
N PHE A 288 -19.12 7.30 -23.74
CA PHE A 288 -17.88 8.06 -23.96
C PHE A 288 -16.97 7.93 -22.74
N GLU A 289 -15.73 7.49 -22.98
CA GLU A 289 -14.75 7.25 -21.93
C GLU A 289 -13.75 8.41 -21.84
N LEU A 290 -13.61 8.98 -20.64
CA LEU A 290 -12.70 10.09 -20.36
C LEU A 290 -11.70 9.64 -19.30
N THR A 291 -10.40 9.82 -19.56
CA THR A 291 -9.35 9.41 -18.60
C THR A 291 -9.36 10.28 -17.34
N GLU A 292 -9.04 9.71 -16.17
CA GLU A 292 -8.96 10.43 -14.88
C GLU A 292 -8.07 11.70 -14.94
N THR A 293 -7.03 11.65 -15.78
CA THR A 293 -6.05 12.73 -15.96
C THR A 293 -6.65 14.00 -16.57
N ILE A 294 -7.80 13.91 -17.25
CA ILE A 294 -8.51 15.06 -17.84
C ILE A 294 -8.84 16.15 -16.80
N LEU A 295 -8.88 15.76 -15.53
CA LEU A 295 -9.29 16.61 -14.41
C LEU A 295 -8.15 17.39 -13.76
N LEU A 296 -6.91 17.05 -14.09
CA LEU A 296 -5.73 17.75 -13.59
C LEU A 296 -5.43 19.03 -14.41
N ASP A 297 -5.91 19.10 -15.65
CA ASP A 297 -5.66 20.24 -16.55
C ASP A 297 -6.77 21.31 -16.46
N GLU A 298 -8.05 20.93 -16.65
CA GLU A 298 -9.16 21.91 -16.66
C GLU A 298 -10.51 21.29 -16.22
N PHE A 299 -10.77 21.28 -14.91
CA PHE A 299 -11.95 20.65 -14.32
C PHE A 299 -13.29 21.21 -14.83
N SER A 300 -13.37 22.53 -15.08
CA SER A 300 -14.57 23.19 -15.62
C SER A 300 -14.91 22.71 -17.03
N GLY A 301 -13.91 22.57 -17.90
CA GLY A 301 -14.08 22.08 -19.27
C GLY A 301 -14.56 20.64 -19.30
N ALA A 302 -13.97 19.76 -18.46
CA ALA A 302 -14.42 18.38 -18.32
C ALA A 302 -15.87 18.29 -17.86
N LYS A 303 -16.26 19.06 -16.82
CA LYS A 303 -17.65 19.10 -16.35
C LYS A 303 -18.62 19.53 -17.43
N GLN A 304 -18.31 20.60 -18.16
CA GLN A 304 -19.17 21.11 -19.24
C GLN A 304 -19.36 20.08 -20.35
N LEU A 305 -18.29 19.39 -20.76
CA LEU A 305 -18.34 18.32 -21.77
C LEU A 305 -19.23 17.17 -21.29
N ILE A 306 -19.03 16.70 -20.06
CA ILE A 306 -19.78 15.58 -19.46
C ILE A 306 -21.27 15.92 -19.33
N ASP A 307 -21.60 17.07 -18.73
CA ASP A 307 -22.99 17.49 -18.53
C ASP A 307 -23.72 17.62 -19.89
N ARG A 308 -23.04 18.12 -20.92
CA ARG A 308 -23.62 18.29 -22.27
C ARG A 308 -23.78 16.97 -23.02
N LEU A 309 -22.84 16.04 -22.93
CA LEU A 309 -22.99 14.68 -23.48
C LEU A 309 -24.16 13.95 -22.83
N ARG A 310 -24.31 14.04 -21.51
CA ARG A 310 -25.43 13.43 -20.80
C ARG A 310 -26.77 14.12 -21.07
N ALA A 311 -26.78 15.43 -21.32
CA ALA A 311 -27.99 16.13 -21.76
C ALA A 311 -28.53 15.58 -23.09
N TYR A 312 -27.65 15.09 -23.98
CA TYR A 312 -28.04 14.37 -25.21
C TYR A 312 -28.41 12.89 -24.97
N GLY A 313 -28.27 12.40 -23.74
CA GLY A 313 -28.61 11.03 -23.33
C GLY A 313 -27.49 10.01 -23.51
N TYR A 314 -26.27 10.44 -23.84
CA TYR A 314 -25.12 9.53 -23.90
C TYR A 314 -24.67 9.13 -22.50
N ARG A 315 -24.15 7.90 -22.36
CA ARG A 315 -23.45 7.50 -21.14
C ARG A 315 -22.03 8.04 -21.13
N VAL A 316 -21.55 8.38 -19.94
CA VAL A 316 -20.18 8.84 -19.75
C VAL A 316 -19.49 7.97 -18.70
N SER A 317 -18.30 7.49 -19.03
CA SER A 317 -17.44 6.72 -18.11
C SER A 317 -16.16 7.48 -17.78
N ILE A 318 -15.72 7.38 -16.52
CA ILE A 318 -14.39 7.83 -16.10
C ILE A 318 -13.45 6.63 -16.13
N ASP A 319 -12.41 6.73 -16.94
CA ASP A 319 -11.43 5.69 -17.19
C ASP A 319 -10.15 5.82 -16.36
N ASP A 320 -9.42 4.72 -16.21
CA ASP A 320 -8.12 4.65 -15.50
C ASP A 320 -8.16 5.16 -14.05
N PHE A 321 -9.32 5.08 -13.38
CA PHE A 321 -9.49 5.61 -12.04
C PHE A 321 -8.55 4.90 -11.05
N GLY A 322 -7.77 5.67 -10.28
CA GLY A 322 -6.76 5.22 -9.33
C GLY A 322 -5.33 5.18 -9.89
N SER A 323 -5.13 5.60 -11.14
CA SER A 323 -3.81 5.77 -11.75
C SER A 323 -3.22 7.17 -11.54
N GLY A 324 -4.07 8.18 -11.28
CA GLY A 324 -3.72 9.59 -11.07
C GLY A 324 -3.91 10.11 -9.64
N TYR A 325 -3.91 11.44 -9.48
CA TYR A 325 -4.08 12.16 -8.20
C TYR A 325 -5.52 12.65 -7.95
N SER A 326 -6.50 12.26 -8.77
CA SER A 326 -7.82 12.87 -8.74
C SER A 326 -8.66 12.27 -7.61
N GLY A 327 -9.02 13.13 -6.65
CA GLY A 327 -9.64 12.76 -5.39
C GLY A 327 -11.16 12.66 -5.42
N ILE A 328 -11.75 12.76 -4.22
CA ILE A 328 -13.20 12.74 -3.94
C ILE A 328 -14.01 13.72 -4.80
N ASN A 329 -13.40 14.79 -5.32
CA ASN A 329 -14.05 15.83 -6.11
C ASN A 329 -14.72 15.28 -7.39
N ILE A 330 -14.18 14.20 -7.98
CA ILE A 330 -14.83 13.50 -9.11
C ILE A 330 -16.26 13.13 -8.76
N TRP A 331 -16.45 12.52 -7.59
CA TRP A 331 -17.74 12.03 -7.12
C TRP A 331 -18.70 13.15 -6.72
N GLN A 332 -18.20 14.35 -6.42
CA GLN A 332 -19.01 15.45 -5.91
C GLN A 332 -19.51 16.38 -7.01
N GLU A 333 -18.71 16.60 -8.05
CA GLU A 333 -18.97 17.66 -9.02
C GLU A 333 -19.24 17.15 -10.44
N LEU A 334 -18.79 15.93 -10.77
CA LEU A 334 -19.00 15.33 -12.08
C LEU A 334 -20.20 14.39 -12.05
N ASN A 335 -21.04 14.55 -13.05
CA ASN A 335 -22.23 13.76 -13.27
C ASN A 335 -21.91 12.68 -14.30
N PHE A 336 -21.43 11.50 -13.91
CA PHE A 336 -21.08 10.40 -14.83
C PHE A 336 -21.82 9.10 -14.50
N ASP A 337 -21.79 8.12 -15.39
CA ASP A 337 -22.60 6.90 -15.30
C ASP A 337 -21.78 5.65 -14.93
N VAL A 338 -20.50 5.59 -15.34
CA VAL A 338 -19.62 4.43 -15.10
C VAL A 338 -18.27 4.87 -14.55
N LEU A 339 -17.77 4.17 -13.54
CA LEU A 339 -16.39 4.29 -13.05
C LEU A 339 -15.60 3.03 -13.43
N LYS A 340 -14.55 3.19 -14.22
CA LYS A 340 -13.65 2.09 -14.61
C LYS A 340 -12.43 2.08 -13.68
N LEU A 341 -12.25 1.01 -12.93
CA LEU A 341 -11.12 0.78 -12.02
C LEU A 341 -9.93 0.21 -12.78
N ASP A 342 -8.78 0.88 -12.68
CA ASP A 342 -7.53 0.44 -13.31
C ASP A 342 -7.10 -0.96 -12.84
N LYS A 343 -6.38 -1.70 -13.70
CA LYS A 343 -5.88 -3.05 -13.43
C LYS A 343 -4.98 -3.14 -12.19
N LYS A 344 -4.43 -2.02 -11.70
CA LYS A 344 -3.66 -1.97 -10.43
C LYS A 344 -4.48 -2.45 -9.23
N PHE A 345 -5.81 -2.36 -9.27
CA PHE A 345 -6.68 -2.91 -8.23
C PHE A 345 -6.72 -4.45 -8.20
N LEU A 346 -6.22 -5.12 -9.25
CA LEU A 346 -6.09 -6.58 -9.37
C LEU A 346 -4.70 -7.10 -8.99
N SER A 347 -3.89 -6.30 -8.29
CA SER A 347 -2.53 -6.70 -7.90
C SER A 347 -2.49 -7.93 -6.99
N THR A 348 -1.55 -8.83 -7.26
CA THR A 348 -1.31 -10.05 -6.45
C THR A 348 -0.34 -9.82 -5.27
N LYS A 349 0.21 -8.61 -5.10
CA LYS A 349 1.11 -8.28 -3.99
C LYS A 349 0.31 -8.22 -2.68
N LYS A 350 0.67 -9.03 -1.67
CA LYS A 350 -0.06 -9.15 -0.39
C LYS A 350 -0.38 -7.81 0.28
N GLU A 351 0.55 -6.86 0.25
CA GLU A 351 0.35 -5.52 0.83
C GLU A 351 -0.72 -4.70 0.08
N LEU A 352 -0.78 -4.80 -1.25
CA LEU A 352 -1.78 -4.13 -2.06
C LEU A 352 -3.13 -4.84 -1.99
N VAL A 353 -3.15 -6.18 -1.93
CA VAL A 353 -4.38 -6.96 -1.73
C VAL A 353 -5.11 -6.53 -0.46
N TYR A 354 -4.40 -6.42 0.67
CA TYR A 354 -4.98 -5.96 1.93
C TYR A 354 -5.55 -4.54 1.83
N ARG A 355 -4.87 -3.63 1.12
CA ARG A 355 -5.36 -2.26 0.91
C ARG A 355 -6.57 -2.23 -0.01
N ASN A 356 -6.56 -3.00 -1.09
CA ASN A 356 -7.66 -3.08 -2.05
C ASN A 356 -8.91 -3.71 -1.43
N GLU A 357 -8.76 -4.73 -0.57
CA GLU A 357 -9.86 -5.31 0.21
C GLU A 357 -10.53 -4.29 1.14
N ALA A 358 -9.79 -3.27 1.61
CA ALA A 358 -10.36 -2.18 2.38
C ALA A 358 -10.95 -1.06 1.52
N ILE A 359 -10.34 -0.74 0.37
CA ILE A 359 -10.71 0.43 -0.46
C ILE A 359 -11.86 0.11 -1.42
N VAL A 360 -11.74 -0.97 -2.19
CA VAL A 360 -12.63 -1.28 -3.32
C VAL A 360 -14.09 -1.47 -2.88
N PRO A 361 -14.42 -2.23 -1.81
CA PRO A 361 -15.81 -2.38 -1.37
C PRO A 361 -16.47 -1.06 -0.95
N ASN A 362 -15.68 -0.14 -0.36
CA ASN A 362 -16.18 1.18 0.02
C ASN A 362 -16.43 2.07 -1.20
N MET A 363 -15.55 2.02 -2.21
CA MET A 363 -15.76 2.70 -3.49
C MET A 363 -17.00 2.18 -4.21
N ILE A 364 -17.21 0.86 -4.23
CA ILE A 364 -18.41 0.24 -4.80
C ILE A 364 -19.67 0.72 -4.05
N ASN A 365 -19.63 0.81 -2.72
CA ASN A 365 -20.77 1.32 -1.95
C ASN A 365 -21.11 2.78 -2.29
N ILE A 366 -20.08 3.63 -2.43
CA ILE A 366 -20.26 5.03 -2.85
C ILE A 366 -20.88 5.08 -4.25
N ALA A 367 -20.33 4.34 -5.19
CA ALA A 367 -20.82 4.27 -6.56
C ALA A 367 -22.29 3.81 -6.61
N GLN A 368 -22.64 2.76 -5.87
CA GLN A 368 -24.02 2.27 -5.76
C GLN A 368 -24.99 3.33 -5.22
N ARG A 369 -24.59 4.12 -4.22
CA ARG A 369 -25.42 5.21 -3.67
C ARG A 369 -25.57 6.39 -4.61
N LEU A 370 -24.59 6.60 -5.49
CA LEU A 370 -24.61 7.64 -6.51
C LEU A 370 -25.22 7.14 -7.84
N HIS A 371 -25.70 5.90 -7.88
CA HIS A 371 -26.21 5.24 -9.08
C HIS A 371 -25.18 5.18 -10.23
N VAL A 372 -23.89 5.11 -9.87
CA VAL A 372 -22.76 4.92 -10.78
C VAL A 372 -22.42 3.44 -10.84
N GLN A 373 -22.28 2.90 -12.05
CA GLN A 373 -21.85 1.52 -12.28
C GLN A 373 -20.33 1.42 -12.12
N VAL A 374 -19.85 0.38 -11.42
CA VAL A 374 -18.40 0.11 -11.30
C VAL A 374 -18.01 -1.04 -12.22
N LEU A 375 -17.01 -0.80 -13.06
CA LEU A 375 -16.39 -1.77 -13.94
C LEU A 375 -14.91 -1.88 -13.57
N CYS A 376 -14.36 -3.09 -13.49
CA CYS A 376 -12.91 -3.26 -13.29
C CYS A 376 -12.24 -3.78 -14.55
N GLU A 377 -11.14 -3.14 -14.92
CA GLU A 377 -10.37 -3.45 -16.11
C GLU A 377 -9.20 -4.40 -15.85
N GLY A 378 -8.68 -4.99 -16.93
CA GLY A 378 -7.50 -5.84 -16.86
C GLY A 378 -7.74 -7.19 -16.18
N VAL A 379 -8.97 -7.70 -16.21
CA VAL A 379 -9.29 -9.04 -15.69
C VAL A 379 -8.70 -10.11 -16.60
N GLU A 380 -7.68 -10.82 -16.14
CA GLU A 380 -6.94 -11.81 -16.93
C GLU A 380 -7.18 -13.25 -16.46
N THR A 381 -7.52 -13.47 -15.18
CA THR A 381 -7.63 -14.81 -14.59
C THR A 381 -8.97 -15.09 -13.90
N GLU A 382 -9.30 -16.38 -13.75
CA GLU A 382 -10.48 -16.83 -13.01
C GLU A 382 -10.43 -16.41 -11.53
N GLU A 383 -9.24 -16.41 -10.92
CA GLU A 383 -9.02 -15.96 -9.54
C GLU A 383 -9.32 -14.46 -9.38
N GLN A 384 -8.98 -13.63 -10.37
CA GLN A 384 -9.31 -12.20 -10.36
C GLN A 384 -10.81 -11.96 -10.51
N CYS A 385 -11.51 -12.75 -11.34
CA CYS A 385 -12.98 -12.73 -11.40
C CYS A 385 -13.61 -13.06 -10.03
N LEU A 386 -13.16 -14.12 -9.36
CA LEU A 386 -13.64 -14.48 -8.02
C LEU A 386 -13.29 -13.42 -6.97
N TYR A 387 -12.12 -12.81 -7.06
CA TYR A 387 -11.70 -11.70 -6.20
C TYR A 387 -12.63 -10.50 -6.35
N LEU A 388 -12.91 -10.05 -7.57
CA LEU A 388 -13.83 -8.95 -7.84
C LEU A 388 -15.25 -9.24 -7.35
N LYS A 389 -15.76 -10.46 -7.57
CA LYS A 389 -17.06 -10.90 -7.06
C LYS A 389 -17.13 -10.83 -5.53
N ARG A 390 -16.07 -11.27 -4.82
CA ARG A 390 -15.97 -11.17 -3.35
C ARG A 390 -15.97 -9.73 -2.86
N LEU A 391 -15.39 -8.81 -3.62
CA LEU A 391 -15.39 -7.37 -3.31
C LEU A 391 -16.72 -6.68 -3.63
N GLY A 392 -17.66 -7.38 -4.29
CA GLY A 392 -18.95 -6.85 -4.69
C GLY A 392 -18.91 -6.07 -6.02
N CYS A 393 -17.87 -6.24 -6.84
CA CYS A 393 -17.78 -5.57 -8.14
C CYS A 393 -18.67 -6.28 -9.16
N PRO A 394 -19.68 -5.59 -9.74
CA PRO A 394 -20.71 -6.25 -10.55
C PRO A 394 -20.25 -6.51 -12.00
N THR A 395 -19.28 -5.76 -12.52
CA THR A 395 -18.90 -5.81 -13.94
C THR A 395 -17.40 -5.80 -14.13
N GLY A 396 -16.93 -6.46 -15.19
CA GLY A 396 -15.50 -6.57 -15.49
C GLY A 396 -15.19 -6.64 -16.98
N GLN A 397 -13.97 -6.26 -17.32
CA GLN A 397 -13.42 -6.27 -18.68
C GLN A 397 -11.97 -6.76 -18.65
N GLY A 398 -11.59 -7.58 -19.62
CA GLY A 398 -10.22 -8.05 -19.74
C GLY A 398 -10.05 -9.33 -20.54
N TYR A 399 -8.80 -9.81 -20.61
CA TYR A 399 -8.41 -10.95 -21.44
C TYR A 399 -8.99 -12.29 -21.00
N TYR A 400 -9.48 -12.39 -19.75
CA TYR A 400 -10.21 -13.57 -19.28
C TYR A 400 -11.43 -13.86 -20.17
N PHE A 401 -12.15 -12.81 -20.60
CA PHE A 401 -13.33 -12.93 -21.46
C PHE A 401 -12.96 -12.96 -22.94
N SER A 402 -12.24 -11.92 -23.38
CA SER A 402 -11.71 -11.83 -24.73
C SER A 402 -10.64 -10.76 -24.80
N ARG A 403 -9.63 -11.00 -25.64
CA ARG A 403 -8.80 -9.91 -26.17
C ARG A 403 -9.67 -9.02 -27.07
N PRO A 404 -9.26 -7.76 -27.31
CA PRO A 404 -9.84 -6.96 -28.37
C PRO A 404 -9.73 -7.71 -29.70
N ILE A 405 -10.85 -7.83 -30.41
CA ILE A 405 -10.95 -8.57 -31.67
C ILE A 405 -11.69 -7.72 -32.72
N PRO A 406 -11.55 -8.02 -34.02
CA PRO A 406 -12.33 -7.35 -35.06
C PRO A 406 -13.84 -7.37 -34.76
N PRO A 407 -14.60 -6.35 -35.15
CA PRO A 407 -16.03 -6.27 -34.87
C PRO A 407 -16.82 -7.48 -35.38
N GLU A 408 -16.47 -8.02 -36.55
CA GLU A 408 -17.11 -9.22 -37.10
C GLU A 408 -16.90 -10.46 -36.21
N ASP A 409 -15.67 -10.66 -35.72
CA ASP A 409 -15.34 -11.78 -34.84
C ASP A 409 -16.04 -11.64 -33.47
N PHE A 410 -16.18 -10.40 -32.99
CA PHE A 410 -16.92 -10.11 -31.76
C PHE A 410 -18.37 -10.53 -31.86
N TYR A 411 -19.07 -10.11 -32.91
CA TYR A 411 -20.49 -10.43 -33.08
C TYR A 411 -20.72 -11.90 -33.45
N ALA A 412 -19.81 -12.53 -34.20
CA ALA A 412 -19.86 -13.98 -34.42
C ALA A 412 -19.79 -14.76 -33.10
N ARG A 413 -18.91 -14.34 -32.17
CA ARG A 413 -18.88 -14.89 -30.81
C ARG A 413 -20.15 -14.61 -30.04
N TYR A 414 -20.62 -13.36 -30.05
CA TYR A 414 -21.83 -12.94 -29.36
C TYR A 414 -23.04 -13.79 -29.77
N GLU A 415 -23.22 -14.02 -31.06
CA GLU A 415 -24.30 -14.85 -31.60
C GLU A 415 -24.12 -16.32 -31.21
N SER A 416 -22.90 -16.86 -31.30
CA SER A 416 -22.62 -18.26 -30.93
C SER A 416 -22.84 -18.58 -29.45
N SER A 417 -22.61 -17.60 -28.56
CA SER A 417 -22.75 -17.77 -27.11
C SER A 417 -24.06 -17.22 -26.54
N GLY A 418 -24.94 -16.68 -27.40
CA GLY A 418 -26.16 -15.99 -26.97
C GLY A 418 -25.89 -14.73 -26.15
N GLY A 419 -24.70 -14.13 -26.30
CA GLY A 419 -24.27 -12.94 -25.58
C GLY A 419 -23.72 -13.22 -24.17
N PHE A 420 -23.42 -14.47 -23.83
CA PHE A 420 -22.89 -14.86 -22.51
C PHE A 420 -21.42 -15.31 -22.57
N TYR A 421 -20.67 -14.98 -21.51
CA TYR A 421 -19.34 -15.47 -21.22
C TYR A 421 -19.35 -16.37 -19.99
N LYS A 422 -18.40 -17.31 -19.93
CA LYS A 422 -18.24 -18.18 -18.77
C LYS A 422 -17.72 -17.36 -17.58
N VAL A 423 -18.42 -17.45 -16.44
CA VAL A 423 -18.01 -16.79 -15.19
C VAL A 423 -17.88 -17.86 -14.09
N PRO A 424 -16.86 -17.79 -13.22
CA PRO A 424 -16.70 -18.74 -12.12
C PRO A 424 -17.83 -18.65 -11.09
N SER A 425 -18.29 -19.82 -10.60
CA SER A 425 -19.30 -19.97 -9.56
C SER A 425 -18.66 -20.40 -8.22
N GLU A 426 -19.07 -19.81 -7.10
CA GLU A 426 -18.51 -20.06 -5.75
C GLU A 426 -18.60 -21.53 -5.29
N ARG A 427 -19.40 -22.38 -5.94
CA ARG A 427 -19.54 -23.81 -5.61
C ARG A 427 -18.27 -24.65 -5.84
N ASN A 428 -17.26 -24.15 -6.55
CA ASN A 428 -16.02 -24.90 -6.84
C ASN A 428 -14.85 -24.61 -5.86
N VAL A 429 -15.06 -23.89 -4.76
CA VAL A 429 -13.97 -23.48 -3.84
C VAL A 429 -14.11 -24.07 -2.42
N GLN A 430 -14.85 -25.17 -2.24
CA GLN A 430 -14.87 -25.91 -0.97
C GLN A 430 -13.61 -26.78 -0.77
N GLN A 431 -12.44 -26.15 -0.68
CA GLN A 431 -11.24 -26.67 0.00
C GLN A 431 -10.41 -25.51 0.57
N ALA A 432 -10.97 -24.77 1.54
CA ALA A 432 -10.20 -23.96 2.48
C ALA A 432 -11.08 -23.60 3.69
N GLU A 433 -10.77 -24.14 4.87
CA GLU A 433 -11.57 -24.01 6.08
C GLU A 433 -11.47 -22.63 6.76
N PRO A 434 -12.53 -22.18 7.49
CA PRO A 434 -12.65 -20.83 8.03
C PRO A 434 -12.27 -20.73 9.53
N VAL A 435 -11.54 -19.68 9.91
CA VAL A 435 -11.29 -19.32 11.32
C VAL A 435 -12.42 -18.42 11.86
N LYS A 436 -13.14 -18.95 12.86
CA LYS A 436 -14.19 -18.27 13.64
C LYS A 436 -13.60 -17.28 14.66
N LYS A 437 -14.07 -16.03 14.63
CA LYS A 437 -14.01 -15.06 15.74
C LYS A 437 -15.21 -15.26 16.68
N LYS A 438 -14.99 -15.30 17.99
CA LYS A 438 -15.98 -14.96 19.04
C LYS A 438 -15.35 -13.89 19.94
N THR A 439 -15.95 -12.70 20.11
CA THR A 439 -16.91 -12.35 21.18
C THR A 439 -16.43 -12.87 22.54
N VAL A 440 -16.15 -12.05 23.55
CA VAL A 440 -17.19 -11.46 24.43
C VAL A 440 -16.66 -10.25 25.21
N GLU A 441 -17.58 -9.29 25.36
CA GLU A 441 -17.56 -8.05 26.14
C GLU A 441 -17.57 -8.22 27.68
N LYS A 442 -17.09 -7.15 28.34
CA LYS A 442 -17.60 -6.50 29.59
C LYS A 442 -17.34 -7.17 30.96
N LYS A 443 -16.73 -6.42 31.89
CA LYS A 443 -17.41 -5.38 32.72
C LYS A 443 -16.45 -4.57 33.62
N ASN A 444 -16.66 -3.23 33.61
CA ASN A 444 -16.58 -2.22 34.69
C ASN A 444 -15.21 -1.95 35.37
N ALA A 445 -14.75 -0.72 35.65
CA ALA A 445 -15.47 0.51 35.99
C ALA A 445 -14.62 1.81 35.82
N LYS A 446 -15.33 2.90 35.48
CA LYS A 446 -15.26 4.30 35.97
C LYS A 446 -13.94 5.12 35.98
N ASN A 447 -13.98 6.14 35.11
CA ASN A 447 -13.70 7.56 35.30
C ASN A 447 -12.36 8.00 35.91
N GLY A 448 -11.52 8.57 35.05
CA GLY A 448 -10.42 9.47 35.39
C GLY A 448 -9.53 9.60 34.17
N GLU A 449 -9.22 10.83 33.79
CA GLU A 449 -8.23 11.22 32.77
C GLU A 449 -7.29 10.09 32.33
N TYR A 450 -7.34 9.67 31.06
CA TYR A 450 -6.47 8.61 30.55
C TYR A 450 -5.02 9.11 30.41
N ARG A 451 -4.32 9.27 31.55
CA ARG A 451 -2.86 9.16 31.59
C ARG A 451 -2.54 7.68 31.55
N PHE A 452 -2.07 7.21 30.39
CA PHE A 452 -1.63 5.83 30.22
C PHE A 452 -0.42 5.54 31.12
N ASP A 453 -0.65 4.87 32.25
CA ASP A 453 0.39 4.53 33.22
C ASP A 453 1.17 3.28 32.78
N ARG A 454 2.41 3.51 32.33
CA ARG A 454 3.32 2.52 31.72
C ARG A 454 3.65 1.34 32.66
N ARG A 455 3.45 1.51 33.97
CA ARG A 455 3.76 0.52 35.02
C ARG A 455 2.86 -0.71 34.98
N TRP A 456 1.58 -0.55 34.63
CA TRP A 456 0.63 -1.68 34.59
C TRP A 456 0.88 -2.63 33.41
N TYR A 457 1.33 -2.11 32.28
CA TYR A 457 1.73 -2.94 31.12
C TYR A 457 3.03 -3.70 31.39
N LEU A 458 3.99 -3.08 32.09
CA LEU A 458 5.21 -3.75 32.55
C LEU A 458 4.89 -4.85 33.58
N ALA A 459 3.99 -4.60 34.52
CA ALA A 459 3.55 -5.59 35.50
C ALA A 459 2.79 -6.76 34.85
N ALA A 460 1.88 -6.49 33.91
CA ALA A 460 1.16 -7.51 33.15
C ALA A 460 2.09 -8.33 32.25
N GLY A 461 3.07 -7.68 31.62
CA GLY A 461 4.11 -8.36 30.85
C GLY A 461 4.98 -9.27 31.71
N LEU A 462 5.40 -8.79 32.89
CA LEU A 462 6.18 -9.58 33.84
C LEU A 462 5.39 -10.80 34.36
N ALA A 463 4.11 -10.61 34.68
CA ALA A 463 3.23 -11.70 35.13
C ALA A 463 3.01 -12.75 34.04
N ALA A 464 2.86 -12.35 32.78
CA ALA A 464 2.75 -13.27 31.65
C ALA A 464 4.04 -14.09 31.43
N VAL A 465 5.22 -13.47 31.58
CA VAL A 465 6.52 -14.15 31.47
C VAL A 465 6.72 -15.14 32.61
N ILE A 466 6.34 -14.78 33.85
CA ILE A 466 6.41 -15.68 35.01
C ILE A 466 5.45 -16.86 34.83
N PHE A 467 4.20 -16.60 34.42
CA PHE A 467 3.22 -17.65 34.17
C PHE A 467 3.66 -18.62 33.08
N LEU A 468 4.22 -18.10 31.97
CA LEU A 468 4.75 -18.93 30.90
C LEU A 468 5.93 -19.76 31.37
N SER A 469 6.87 -19.17 32.12
CA SER A 469 8.03 -19.89 32.68
C SER A 469 7.61 -21.03 33.62
N ILE A 470 6.63 -20.79 34.49
CA ILE A 470 6.10 -21.81 35.41
C ILE A 470 5.38 -22.93 34.65
N SER A 471 4.54 -22.58 33.68
CA SER A 471 3.80 -23.56 32.87
C SER A 471 4.74 -24.48 32.10
N VAL A 472 5.86 -23.94 31.62
CA VAL A 472 6.90 -24.69 30.91
C VAL A 472 7.66 -25.60 31.86
N ALA A 473 8.06 -25.11 33.03
CA ALA A 473 8.74 -25.93 34.03
C ALA A 473 7.87 -27.12 34.45
N LEU A 474 6.56 -26.90 34.65
CA LEU A 474 5.60 -27.96 34.98
C LEU A 474 5.45 -28.97 33.83
N ALA A 475 5.32 -28.51 32.59
CA ALA A 475 5.21 -29.39 31.43
C ALA A 475 6.46 -30.26 31.24
N VAL A 476 7.66 -29.66 31.33
CA VAL A 476 8.92 -30.39 31.22
C VAL A 476 9.06 -31.43 32.33
N SER A 477 8.72 -31.06 33.58
CA SER A 477 8.75 -31.97 34.71
C SER A 477 7.79 -33.15 34.52
N TYR A 478 6.58 -32.90 34.03
CA TYR A 478 5.60 -33.94 33.73
C TYR A 478 6.09 -34.92 32.66
N PHE A 479 6.57 -34.42 31.52
CA PHE A 479 7.05 -35.28 30.43
C PHE A 479 8.29 -36.08 30.83
N TYR A 480 9.22 -35.47 31.59
CA TYR A 480 10.38 -36.18 32.10
C TYR A 480 9.99 -37.35 33.00
N ASN A 481 9.06 -37.11 33.93
CA ASN A 481 8.59 -38.15 34.85
C ASN A 481 7.81 -39.24 34.11
N SER A 482 6.99 -38.88 33.12
CA SER A 482 6.24 -39.85 32.31
C SER A 482 7.17 -40.76 31.50
N ALA A 483 8.14 -40.17 30.79
CA ALA A 483 9.10 -40.92 29.98
C ALA A 483 9.96 -41.87 30.83
N ARG A 484 10.37 -41.43 32.03
CA ARG A 484 11.16 -42.26 32.96
C ARG A 484 10.36 -43.46 33.49
N SER A 485 9.07 -43.26 33.76
CA SER A 485 8.17 -44.34 34.21
C SER A 485 7.98 -45.39 33.12
N GLU A 486 7.66 -44.96 31.90
CA GLU A 486 7.43 -45.84 30.74
C GLU A 486 8.70 -46.63 30.38
N PHE A 487 9.86 -45.96 30.39
CA PHE A 487 11.15 -46.62 30.19
C PHE A 487 11.42 -47.72 31.21
N THR A 488 11.14 -47.44 32.49
CA THR A 488 11.37 -48.39 33.58
C THR A 488 10.51 -49.64 33.38
N GLN A 489 9.24 -49.47 33.01
CA GLN A 489 8.32 -50.57 32.74
C GLN A 489 8.79 -51.46 31.57
N ILE A 490 9.15 -50.85 30.44
CA ILE A 490 9.62 -51.57 29.26
C ILE A 490 10.89 -52.38 29.58
N MET A 491 11.80 -51.81 30.37
CA MET A 491 13.02 -52.50 30.80
C MET A 491 12.72 -53.71 31.68
N THR A 492 11.82 -53.56 32.66
CA THR A 492 11.46 -54.68 33.54
C THR A 492 10.76 -55.81 32.79
N GLU A 493 9.89 -55.49 31.82
CA GLU A 493 9.19 -56.50 31.01
C GLU A 493 10.15 -57.27 30.10
N ASN A 494 11.09 -56.58 29.45
CA ASN A 494 12.10 -57.22 28.59
C ASN A 494 13.05 -58.11 29.39
N LEU A 495 13.51 -57.63 30.55
CA LEU A 495 14.41 -58.40 31.40
C LEU A 495 13.73 -59.65 31.97
N ASN A 496 12.49 -59.55 32.45
CA ASN A 496 11.71 -60.72 32.89
C ASN A 496 11.57 -61.76 31.77
N THR A 497 11.34 -61.31 30.54
CA THR A 497 11.22 -62.19 29.37
C THR A 497 12.54 -62.91 29.10
N TYR A 498 13.66 -62.18 29.13
CA TYR A 498 14.97 -62.75 28.89
C TYR A 498 15.39 -63.73 29.99
N THR A 499 15.22 -63.38 31.27
CA THR A 499 15.59 -64.28 32.37
C THR A 499 14.74 -65.54 32.41
N SER A 500 13.45 -65.43 32.11
CA SER A 500 12.58 -66.59 31.92
C SER A 500 13.07 -67.47 30.76
N GLY A 501 13.51 -66.85 29.65
CA GLY A 501 14.13 -67.58 28.53
C GLY A 501 15.43 -68.30 28.90
N GLN A 502 16.31 -67.67 29.69
CA GLN A 502 17.53 -68.34 30.19
C GLN A 502 17.19 -69.54 31.07
N ARG A 503 16.19 -69.41 31.96
CA ARG A 503 15.71 -70.54 32.77
C ARG A 503 15.26 -71.70 31.88
N GLU A 504 14.45 -71.43 30.86
CA GLU A 504 13.99 -72.49 29.94
C GLU A 504 15.15 -73.16 29.20
N GLU A 505 16.16 -72.39 28.80
CA GLU A 505 17.37 -72.91 28.14
C GLU A 505 18.18 -73.82 29.09
N ILE A 506 18.39 -73.40 30.34
CA ILE A 506 19.07 -74.20 31.38
C ILE A 506 18.30 -75.49 31.66
N LEU A 507 16.98 -75.40 31.89
CA LEU A 507 16.14 -76.56 32.18
C LEU A 507 16.08 -77.53 30.99
N ALA A 508 15.98 -77.03 29.76
CA ALA A 508 15.98 -77.85 28.57
C ALA A 508 17.28 -78.66 28.42
N GLU A 509 18.43 -78.08 28.80
CA GLU A 509 19.69 -78.82 28.77
C GLU A 509 19.78 -79.87 29.88
N MET A 510 19.34 -79.53 31.09
CA MET A 510 19.29 -80.50 32.19
C MET A 510 18.36 -81.67 31.85
N ASP A 511 17.21 -81.40 31.24
CA ASP A 511 16.29 -82.42 30.74
C ASP A 511 16.90 -83.22 29.59
N ARG A 512 17.65 -82.59 28.68
CA ARG A 512 18.38 -83.30 27.61
C ARG A 512 19.34 -84.32 28.21
N MET A 513 20.15 -83.91 29.20
CA MET A 513 21.11 -84.82 29.83
C MET A 513 20.41 -85.91 30.64
N LYS A 514 19.38 -85.57 31.40
CA LYS A 514 18.58 -86.55 32.13
C LYS A 514 18.00 -87.62 31.18
N ASN A 515 17.35 -87.21 30.09
CA ASN A 515 16.78 -88.12 29.11
C ASN A 515 17.85 -89.03 28.47
N MET A 516 19.04 -88.48 28.21
CA MET A 516 20.19 -89.25 27.72
C MET A 516 20.66 -90.28 28.75
N LEU A 517 20.76 -89.90 30.03
CA LEU A 517 21.14 -90.79 31.12
C LEU A 517 20.10 -91.91 31.32
N ASP A 518 18.79 -91.59 31.27
CA ASP A 518 17.72 -92.58 31.38
C ASP A 518 17.80 -93.62 30.24
N ALA A 519 18.06 -93.17 29.00
CA ALA A 519 18.25 -94.07 27.86
C ALA A 519 19.49 -94.97 28.04
N LEU A 520 20.60 -94.40 28.52
CA LEU A 520 21.82 -95.16 28.82
C LEU A 520 21.61 -96.14 29.97
N ALA A 521 20.85 -95.77 31.01
CA ALA A 521 20.54 -96.63 32.14
C ALA A 521 19.79 -97.90 31.71
N VAL A 522 18.83 -97.78 30.78
CA VAL A 522 18.13 -98.94 30.19
C VAL A 522 19.09 -99.85 29.44
N LEU A 523 19.98 -99.29 28.62
CA LEU A 523 20.97 -100.05 27.84
C LEU A 523 21.98 -100.78 28.75
N ILE A 524 22.47 -100.09 29.78
CA ILE A 524 23.40 -100.65 30.77
C ILE A 524 22.74 -101.77 31.58
N GLY A 525 21.47 -101.60 31.96
CA GLY A 525 20.72 -102.62 32.70
C GLY A 525 20.52 -103.94 31.94
N GLN A 526 20.70 -103.95 30.61
CA GLN A 526 20.64 -105.15 29.76
C GLN A 526 22.01 -105.84 29.58
N GLN A 527 23.11 -105.24 30.02
CA GLN A 527 24.46 -105.78 29.88
C GLN A 527 24.92 -106.47 31.18
N GLU A 528 25.44 -107.69 31.08
CA GLU A 528 25.99 -108.41 32.24
C GLU A 528 27.46 -108.06 32.49
N ASP A 529 28.19 -107.54 31.49
CA ASP A 529 29.60 -107.18 31.61
C ASP A 529 29.80 -105.72 32.07
N THR A 530 30.17 -105.55 33.33
CA THR A 530 30.44 -104.24 33.94
C THR A 530 31.69 -103.57 33.38
N TYR A 531 32.69 -104.33 32.89
CA TYR A 531 33.92 -103.76 32.33
C TYR A 531 33.68 -103.10 30.96
N ALA A 532 32.81 -103.71 30.13
CA ALA A 532 32.40 -103.14 28.85
C ALA A 532 31.64 -101.81 29.03
N VAL A 533 30.78 -101.73 30.06
CA VAL A 533 30.05 -100.51 30.42
C VAL A 533 30.98 -99.39 30.87
N GLU A 534 31.91 -99.67 31.78
CA GLU A 534 32.89 -98.67 32.25
C GLU A 534 33.75 -98.14 31.07
N GLY A 535 34.17 -99.01 30.14
CA GLY A 535 34.93 -98.60 28.94
C GLY A 535 34.13 -97.71 27.98
N TYR A 536 32.85 -98.02 27.75
CA TYR A 536 31.98 -97.21 26.90
C TYR A 536 31.72 -95.81 27.48
N LEU A 537 31.42 -95.73 28.78
CA LEU A 537 31.19 -94.45 29.45
C LEU A 537 32.46 -93.59 29.53
N THR A 538 33.63 -94.22 29.67
CA THR A 538 34.92 -93.52 29.61
C THR A 538 35.13 -92.89 28.23
N ALA A 539 34.92 -93.66 27.15
CA ALA A 539 35.02 -93.13 25.78
C ALA A 539 34.00 -92.02 25.48
N LEU A 540 32.79 -92.13 26.03
CA LEU A 540 31.75 -91.10 25.90
C LEU A 540 32.14 -89.80 26.62
N SER A 541 32.78 -89.92 27.79
CA SER A 541 33.30 -88.80 28.56
C SER A 541 34.49 -88.14 27.86
N GLU A 542 35.37 -88.92 27.20
CA GLU A 542 36.48 -88.36 26.40
C GLU A 542 35.99 -87.62 25.14
N ALA A 543 34.80 -87.97 24.62
CA ALA A 543 34.23 -87.33 23.44
C ALA A 543 33.53 -85.99 23.73
N ARG A 544 33.30 -85.63 25.00
CA ARG A 544 32.65 -84.37 25.41
C ARG A 544 33.51 -83.66 26.45
N GLU A 545 34.02 -82.48 26.11
CA GLU A 545 35.05 -81.79 26.90
C GLU A 545 34.61 -81.37 28.33
N ASP A 546 33.30 -81.28 28.61
CA ASP A 546 32.74 -80.76 29.88
C ASP A 546 31.73 -81.69 30.57
N GLU A 547 31.62 -82.96 30.15
CA GLU A 547 30.68 -83.93 30.69
C GLU A 547 31.35 -85.27 31.04
N TRP A 548 31.09 -85.80 32.24
CA TRP A 548 31.62 -87.09 32.68
C TRP A 548 30.53 -88.07 33.07
N TYR A 549 30.64 -89.31 32.60
CA TYR A 549 29.65 -90.36 32.83
C TYR A 549 30.24 -91.49 33.65
N ILE A 550 29.63 -91.80 34.80
CA ILE A 550 30.14 -92.78 35.75
C ILE A 550 29.01 -93.73 36.19
N TYR A 551 29.19 -95.02 35.92
CA TYR A 551 28.33 -96.07 36.48
C TYR A 551 28.92 -96.61 37.79
N THR A 552 28.08 -96.82 38.80
CA THR A 552 28.47 -97.46 40.06
C THR A 552 27.45 -98.52 40.44
N SER A 553 27.89 -99.77 40.55
CA SER A 553 27.02 -100.90 40.92
C SER A 553 26.53 -100.81 42.37
N GLU A 554 25.39 -101.42 42.67
CA GLU A 554 24.79 -101.47 44.00
C GLU A 554 25.78 -101.96 45.06
N LYS A 555 26.56 -103.00 44.75
CA LYS A 555 27.60 -103.53 45.66
C LYS A 555 28.67 -102.49 46.00
N LYS A 556 29.16 -101.74 45.00
CA LYS A 556 30.16 -100.67 45.21
C LYS A 556 29.57 -99.49 45.98
N LEU A 557 28.29 -99.18 45.78
CA LEU A 557 27.55 -98.14 46.52
C LEU A 557 27.41 -98.52 48.00
N GLU A 558 26.91 -99.73 48.29
CA GLU A 558 26.72 -100.22 49.66
C GLU A 558 28.05 -100.36 50.41
N GLU A 559 29.12 -100.76 49.72
CA GLU A 559 30.47 -100.79 50.29
C GLU A 559 30.99 -99.39 50.62
N SER A 560 30.72 -98.39 49.77
CA SER A 560 31.14 -97.01 50.00
C SER A 560 30.39 -96.36 51.17
N ILE A 561 29.11 -96.68 51.35
CA ILE A 561 28.30 -96.26 52.51
C ILE A 561 28.80 -96.95 53.79
N ARG A 562 28.97 -98.28 53.76
CA ARG A 562 29.42 -99.06 54.93
C ARG A 562 30.83 -98.71 55.40
N THR A 563 31.73 -98.34 54.48
CA THR A 563 33.12 -97.97 54.81
C THR A 563 33.31 -96.51 55.21
N GLY A 564 32.23 -95.71 55.21
CA GLY A 564 32.29 -94.27 55.51
C GLY A 564 33.03 -93.43 54.46
N LYS A 565 33.24 -93.99 53.26
CA LYS A 565 33.85 -93.26 52.13
C LYS A 565 32.85 -92.40 51.37
N ALA A 566 31.55 -92.71 51.48
CA ALA A 566 30.46 -91.87 50.99
C ALA A 566 30.04 -90.88 52.10
N ARG A 567 29.64 -89.66 51.72
CA ARG A 567 29.09 -88.67 52.67
C ARG A 567 27.73 -89.17 53.19
N GLU A 568 27.32 -88.76 54.40
CA GLU A 568 25.99 -89.15 54.94
C GLU A 568 24.83 -88.74 53.99
N GLU A 569 25.00 -87.64 53.26
CA GLU A 569 24.07 -87.16 52.23
C GLU A 569 23.98 -88.11 51.02
N ASP A 570 25.10 -88.74 50.64
CA ASP A 570 25.16 -89.70 49.53
C ASP A 570 24.31 -90.95 49.83
N ALA A 571 24.17 -91.34 51.10
CA ALA A 571 23.32 -92.47 51.49
C ALA A 571 21.82 -92.18 51.25
N ARG A 572 21.36 -90.96 51.56
CA ARG A 572 19.98 -90.52 51.28
C ARG A 572 19.71 -90.40 49.78
N ILE A 573 20.70 -89.93 49.01
CA ILE A 573 20.62 -89.87 47.54
C ILE A 573 20.46 -91.28 46.95
N VAL A 574 21.18 -92.27 47.49
CA VAL A 574 21.08 -93.67 47.04
C VAL A 574 19.72 -94.29 47.37
N GLU A 575 19.11 -93.99 48.51
CA GLU A 575 17.75 -94.46 48.84
C GLU A 575 16.71 -93.93 47.84
N ARG A 576 16.75 -92.63 47.53
CA ARG A 576 15.87 -92.01 46.51
C ARG A 576 16.08 -92.61 45.11
N LEU A 577 17.32 -92.90 44.74
CA LEU A 577 17.63 -93.62 43.51
C LEU A 577 17.07 -95.04 43.51
N LYS A 578 17.12 -95.77 44.64
CA LYS A 578 16.52 -97.11 44.75
C LYS A 578 14.99 -97.08 44.55
N GLU A 579 14.34 -95.99 44.98
CA GLU A 579 12.91 -95.73 44.77
C GLU A 579 12.56 -95.33 43.33
N GLY A 580 13.56 -95.12 42.47
CA GLY A 580 13.37 -94.81 41.05
C GLY A 580 13.48 -93.33 40.71
N GLU A 581 13.85 -92.47 41.66
CA GLU A 581 13.97 -91.03 41.41
C GLU A 581 15.28 -90.68 40.71
N THR A 582 15.23 -89.75 39.75
CA THR A 582 16.42 -89.02 39.29
C THR A 582 16.78 -87.95 40.32
N VAL A 583 18.05 -87.89 40.72
CA VAL A 583 18.53 -86.92 41.71
C VAL A 583 19.57 -85.99 41.10
N ILE A 584 19.44 -84.69 41.34
CA ILE A 584 20.40 -83.67 40.93
C ILE A 584 21.13 -83.20 42.19
N SER A 585 22.46 -83.29 42.22
CA SER A 585 23.28 -82.88 43.36
C SER A 585 23.37 -81.36 43.50
N ASP A 586 23.76 -80.91 44.68
CA ASP A 586 24.24 -79.54 44.84
C ASP A 586 25.49 -79.28 43.99
N ILE A 587 25.78 -77.99 43.74
CA ILE A 587 27.01 -77.56 43.06
C ILE A 587 28.18 -77.82 44.00
N THR A 588 29.15 -78.62 43.55
CA THR A 588 30.31 -78.97 44.38
C THR A 588 31.61 -78.76 43.63
N TYR A 589 32.63 -78.29 44.36
CA TYR A 589 33.96 -78.11 43.81
C TYR A 589 34.72 -79.45 43.76
N SER A 590 35.32 -79.77 42.61
CA SER A 590 36.05 -81.02 42.41
C SER A 590 37.49 -80.78 41.95
N ASP A 591 38.44 -81.02 42.86
CA ASP A 591 39.88 -81.03 42.54
C ASP A 591 40.25 -82.12 41.53
N ARG A 592 39.50 -83.23 41.53
CA ARG A 592 39.76 -84.38 40.65
C ARG A 592 39.42 -84.12 39.19
N LEU A 593 38.51 -83.18 38.94
CA LEU A 593 38.07 -82.77 37.59
C LEU A 593 38.71 -81.43 37.17
N GLY A 594 39.94 -81.16 37.64
CA GLY A 594 40.69 -79.97 37.23
C GLY A 594 40.39 -78.69 38.01
N GLY A 595 39.70 -78.79 39.15
CA GLY A 595 39.33 -77.63 39.98
C GLY A 595 38.16 -76.84 39.40
N LEU A 596 37.10 -77.56 39.04
CA LEU A 596 35.85 -77.03 38.49
C LEU A 596 34.70 -77.24 39.48
N TYR A 597 33.70 -76.35 39.41
CA TYR A 597 32.42 -76.56 40.06
C TYR A 597 31.57 -77.46 39.18
N CYS A 598 30.96 -78.48 39.76
CA CYS A 598 30.27 -79.53 39.03
C CYS A 598 28.90 -79.84 39.63
N ILE A 599 27.97 -80.24 38.78
CA ILE A 599 26.62 -80.72 39.13
C ILE A 599 26.52 -82.16 38.67
N THR A 600 26.00 -83.04 39.51
CA THR A 600 25.84 -84.46 39.19
C THR A 600 24.36 -84.82 39.08
N ILE A 601 23.95 -85.35 37.93
CA ILE A 601 22.64 -85.98 37.75
C ILE A 601 22.80 -87.49 37.86
N GLY A 602 22.17 -88.08 38.87
CA GLY A 602 22.12 -89.52 39.07
C GLY A 602 20.79 -90.10 38.60
N VAL A 603 20.84 -91.15 37.78
CA VAL A 603 19.68 -91.97 37.40
C VAL A 603 19.87 -93.41 37.90
N PRO A 604 18.77 -94.11 38.23
CA PRO A 604 18.84 -95.50 38.67
C PRO A 604 18.93 -96.46 37.49
N VAL A 605 19.73 -97.52 37.65
CA VAL A 605 19.85 -98.59 36.67
C VAL A 605 19.22 -99.85 37.25
N TYR A 606 18.28 -100.46 36.53
CA TYR A 606 17.61 -101.70 36.93
C TYR A 606 18.02 -102.85 36.03
N GLN A 607 18.29 -104.01 36.62
CA GLN A 607 18.55 -105.26 35.91
C GLN A 607 17.52 -106.29 36.37
N ASN A 608 16.76 -106.86 35.43
CA ASN A 608 15.66 -107.81 35.72
C ASN A 608 14.66 -107.30 36.78
N GLY A 609 14.36 -105.99 36.77
CA GLY A 609 13.43 -105.36 37.71
C GLY A 609 13.96 -105.13 39.12
N LYS A 610 15.26 -105.38 39.38
CA LYS A 610 15.94 -105.05 40.64
C LYS A 610 16.95 -103.92 40.42
N PHE A 611 17.09 -103.05 41.41
CA PHE A 611 18.10 -101.99 41.39
C PHE A 611 19.49 -102.62 41.27
N ALA A 612 20.25 -102.24 40.24
CA ALA A 612 21.56 -102.82 39.92
C ALA A 612 22.71 -101.83 40.18
N GLY A 613 22.41 -100.53 40.18
CA GLY A 613 23.38 -99.47 40.40
C GLY A 613 22.85 -98.10 40.01
N THR A 614 23.72 -97.10 39.99
CA THR A 614 23.42 -95.74 39.53
C THR A 614 24.33 -95.34 38.38
N LEU A 615 23.76 -94.67 37.38
CA LEU A 615 24.51 -93.97 36.35
C LEU A 615 24.49 -92.48 36.69
N ARG A 616 25.67 -91.86 36.73
CA ARG A 616 25.84 -90.44 37.05
C ARG A 616 26.40 -89.70 35.84
N GLY A 617 25.77 -88.60 35.45
CA GLY A 617 26.34 -87.60 34.55
C GLY A 617 26.79 -86.39 35.36
N ILE A 618 28.04 -85.97 35.21
CA ILE A 618 28.62 -84.82 35.88
C ILE A 618 28.83 -83.73 34.82
N ILE A 619 28.27 -82.55 35.03
CA ILE A 619 28.43 -81.37 34.15
C ILE A 619 29.23 -80.29 34.90
N ASN A 620 30.04 -79.54 34.17
CA ASN A 620 30.56 -78.24 34.60
C ASN A 620 29.43 -77.24 34.92
N ALA A 621 29.44 -76.68 36.13
CA ALA A 621 28.43 -75.73 36.61
C ALA A 621 28.52 -74.36 35.90
N ASP A 622 29.62 -74.07 35.21
CA ASP A 622 29.78 -72.87 34.37
C ASP A 622 28.61 -72.70 33.39
N MET A 623 28.10 -73.82 32.86
CA MET A 623 26.96 -73.86 31.96
C MET A 623 25.72 -73.14 32.51
N LEU A 624 25.48 -73.17 33.82
CA LEU A 624 24.31 -72.53 34.43
C LEU A 624 24.30 -71.01 34.27
N VAL A 625 25.46 -70.40 34.04
CA VAL A 625 25.62 -68.95 33.86
C VAL A 625 26.16 -68.57 32.48
N ALA A 626 26.23 -69.54 31.56
CA ALA A 626 26.45 -69.27 30.16
C ALA A 626 25.24 -68.48 29.62
N THR A 627 25.50 -67.33 28.98
CA THR A 627 24.44 -66.43 28.52
C THR A 627 24.29 -66.50 27.01
N SER A 628 23.05 -66.60 26.52
CA SER A 628 22.75 -66.31 25.11
C SER A 628 22.72 -64.79 24.84
N PHE A 629 22.96 -64.37 23.60
CA PHE A 629 23.26 -62.97 23.28
C PHE A 629 22.07 -62.03 23.56
N TYR A 630 22.18 -61.16 24.57
CA TYR A 630 21.20 -60.09 24.80
C TYR A 630 21.40 -58.97 23.75
N PRO A 631 20.33 -58.40 23.15
CA PRO A 631 20.46 -57.35 22.16
C PRO A 631 21.22 -56.11 22.70
N ALA A 632 22.35 -55.77 22.07
CA ALA A 632 23.21 -54.64 22.46
C ALA A 632 22.51 -53.26 22.46
N VAL A 633 21.32 -53.15 21.82
CA VAL A 633 20.54 -51.91 21.74
C VAL A 633 19.89 -51.53 23.08
N GLN A 634 19.69 -52.51 23.96
CA GLN A 634 18.96 -52.32 25.22
C GLN A 634 19.90 -52.16 26.44
N GLY A 635 21.15 -52.63 26.33
CA GLY A 635 22.17 -52.51 27.38
C GLY A 635 23.11 -53.71 27.41
N LYS A 636 23.83 -53.89 28.51
CA LYS A 636 24.81 -54.95 28.70
C LYS A 636 24.51 -55.78 29.94
N VAL A 637 24.39 -57.10 29.77
CA VAL A 637 24.50 -58.05 30.87
C VAL A 637 25.97 -58.10 31.29
N PHE A 638 26.27 -57.67 32.51
CA PHE A 638 27.65 -57.66 32.99
C PHE A 638 27.97 -58.86 33.88
N ARG A 639 26.95 -59.52 34.46
CA ARG A 639 27.12 -60.72 35.28
C ARG A 639 25.84 -61.53 35.38
N CYS A 640 25.99 -62.85 35.49
CA CYS A 640 24.94 -63.80 35.86
C CYS A 640 25.43 -64.62 37.04
N LEU A 641 24.54 -64.91 37.99
CA LEU A 641 24.85 -65.56 39.27
C LEU A 641 23.81 -66.65 39.56
N ILE A 642 24.20 -67.62 40.37
CA ILE A 642 23.29 -68.56 41.03
C ILE A 642 23.26 -68.22 42.52
N THR A 643 22.07 -68.19 43.13
CA THR A 643 21.92 -68.07 44.58
C THR A 643 21.06 -69.18 45.15
N ASP A 644 21.20 -69.47 46.44
CA ASP A 644 20.21 -70.26 47.19
C ASP A 644 18.94 -69.43 47.49
N GLY A 645 17.91 -70.05 48.08
CA GLY A 645 16.68 -69.37 48.48
C GLY A 645 16.83 -68.40 49.66
N GLN A 646 18.01 -68.34 50.30
CA GLN A 646 18.36 -67.32 51.29
C GLN A 646 19.12 -66.13 50.65
N GLY A 647 19.39 -66.18 49.34
CA GLY A 647 20.11 -65.17 48.60
C GLY A 647 21.64 -65.23 48.78
N ASN A 648 22.21 -66.35 49.20
CA ASN A 648 23.67 -66.54 49.22
C ASN A 648 24.15 -66.96 47.83
N ILE A 649 25.24 -66.35 47.36
CA ILE A 649 25.81 -66.63 46.05
C ILE A 649 26.50 -68.00 46.07
N ILE A 650 26.09 -68.88 45.14
CA ILE A 650 26.69 -70.19 44.93
C ILE A 650 27.74 -70.08 43.82
N PRO A 651 29.02 -70.37 44.10
CA PRO A 651 30.07 -70.27 43.10
C PRO A 651 29.92 -71.36 42.03
N VAL A 652 30.01 -70.97 40.76
CA VAL A 652 29.82 -71.85 39.59
C VAL A 652 31.03 -71.86 38.64
N LYS A 653 31.93 -70.86 38.76
CA LYS A 653 33.18 -70.77 38.00
C LYS A 653 34.38 -70.51 38.90
N LYS A 654 35.56 -70.89 38.41
CA LYS A 654 36.83 -70.60 39.06
C LYS A 654 37.12 -69.09 39.02
N GLY A 655 37.06 -68.43 40.17
CA GLY A 655 37.15 -66.96 40.29
C GLY A 655 35.93 -66.31 40.96
N ASP A 656 34.82 -67.04 41.09
CA ASP A 656 33.60 -66.55 41.77
C ASP A 656 33.78 -66.38 43.29
N GLY A 657 34.87 -66.88 43.88
CA GLY A 657 35.17 -66.77 45.30
C GLY A 657 35.27 -65.33 45.83
N GLU A 658 35.54 -64.35 44.95
CA GLU A 658 35.49 -62.92 45.32
C GLU A 658 34.07 -62.43 45.63
N TRP A 659 33.05 -63.13 45.15
CA TRP A 659 31.63 -62.82 45.30
C TRP A 659 30.90 -63.76 46.25
N GLU A 660 31.59 -64.70 46.90
CA GLU A 660 31.01 -65.54 47.96
C GLU A 660 30.45 -64.67 49.10
N GLY A 661 29.27 -65.06 49.59
CA GLY A 661 28.55 -64.35 50.64
C GLY A 661 27.09 -64.04 50.25
N SER A 662 26.42 -63.28 51.12
CA SER A 662 25.05 -62.82 50.86
C SER A 662 25.04 -61.85 49.67
N LEU A 663 24.14 -62.09 48.72
CA LEU A 663 23.91 -61.19 47.59
C LEU A 663 23.61 -59.78 48.09
N ALA A 664 22.82 -59.64 49.16
CA ALA A 664 22.49 -58.33 49.73
C ALA A 664 23.71 -57.57 50.28
N ASP A 665 24.66 -58.27 50.90
CA ASP A 665 25.88 -57.64 51.43
C ASP A 665 26.78 -57.16 50.28
N ARG A 666 26.91 -57.96 49.22
CA ARG A 666 27.65 -57.55 48.01
C ARG A 666 27.01 -56.37 47.31
N MET A 667 25.68 -56.29 47.31
CA MET A 667 24.98 -55.16 46.73
C MET A 667 25.12 -53.89 47.58
N ALA A 668 25.18 -54.02 48.90
CA ALA A 668 25.49 -52.89 49.79
C ALA A 668 26.91 -52.36 49.57
N GLU A 669 27.91 -53.24 49.33
CA GLU A 669 29.28 -52.86 48.97
C GLU A 669 29.35 -52.07 47.64
N GLU A 670 28.47 -52.38 46.69
CA GLU A 670 28.31 -51.66 45.41
C GLU A 670 27.42 -50.40 45.52
N GLY A 671 26.97 -50.03 46.72
CA GLY A 671 26.25 -48.78 46.99
C GLY A 671 24.74 -48.81 46.70
N ILE A 672 24.13 -50.00 46.66
CA ILE A 672 22.70 -50.18 46.45
C ILE A 672 21.92 -50.00 47.77
N ASP A 673 20.71 -49.44 47.67
CA ASP A 673 19.84 -49.19 48.84
C ASP A 673 19.40 -50.50 49.51
N GLY A 674 19.56 -50.57 50.85
CA GLY A 674 19.20 -51.73 51.65
C GLY A 674 17.70 -52.09 51.61
N ASP A 675 16.80 -51.14 51.33
CA ASP A 675 15.38 -51.42 51.11
C ASP A 675 15.15 -52.22 49.84
N ILE A 676 15.87 -51.88 48.76
CA ILE A 676 15.77 -52.57 47.48
C ILE A 676 16.36 -53.99 47.60
N CYS A 677 17.47 -54.15 48.32
CA CYS A 677 18.03 -55.46 48.63
C CYS A 677 17.02 -56.33 49.40
N ARG A 678 16.30 -55.76 50.38
CA ARG A 678 15.27 -56.48 51.13
C ARG A 678 14.09 -56.90 50.26
N ASP A 679 13.63 -56.04 49.35
CA ASP A 679 12.55 -56.39 48.46
C ASP A 679 12.97 -57.47 47.46
N MET A 680 14.19 -57.42 46.92
CA MET A 680 14.75 -58.49 46.10
C MET A 680 14.83 -59.83 46.85
N LEU A 681 15.27 -59.83 48.11
CA LEU A 681 15.31 -61.03 48.95
C LEU A 681 13.91 -61.62 49.19
N LYS A 682 12.87 -60.79 49.34
CA LYS A 682 11.48 -61.30 49.42
C LYS A 682 11.03 -62.01 48.14
N TYR A 683 11.44 -61.52 46.97
CA TYR A 683 11.10 -62.19 45.71
C TYR A 683 11.82 -63.54 45.56
N LEU A 684 13.08 -63.61 46.03
CA LEU A 684 13.82 -64.87 46.17
C LEU A 684 13.11 -65.84 47.11
N GLU A 685 12.65 -65.38 48.29
CA GLU A 685 11.90 -66.22 49.25
C GLU A 685 10.54 -66.73 48.71
N ASN A 686 9.90 -65.96 47.82
CA ASN A 686 8.57 -66.30 47.27
C ASN A 686 8.62 -67.11 45.96
N GLY A 687 9.80 -67.32 45.37
CA GLY A 687 9.96 -68.02 44.09
C GLY A 687 9.34 -67.30 42.88
N GLU A 688 9.18 -65.98 42.95
CA GLU A 688 8.56 -65.18 41.89
C GLU A 688 9.60 -64.57 40.94
N ASN A 689 9.29 -64.58 39.63
CA ASN A 689 10.14 -63.89 38.65
C ASN A 689 9.97 -62.38 38.78
N ALA A 690 11.05 -61.66 39.08
CA ALA A 690 10.99 -60.22 39.27
C ALA A 690 12.22 -59.51 38.68
N SER A 691 11.97 -58.37 38.05
CA SER A 691 13.01 -57.44 37.60
C SER A 691 12.86 -56.12 38.33
N ILE A 692 13.94 -55.66 38.97
CA ILE A 692 13.93 -54.49 39.84
C ILE A 692 15.09 -53.59 39.45
N ARG A 693 14.84 -52.28 39.40
CA ARG A 693 15.90 -51.28 39.30
C ARG A 693 16.57 -51.14 40.66
N VAL A 694 17.86 -51.45 40.74
CA VAL A 694 18.60 -51.47 42.01
C VAL A 694 19.39 -50.20 42.27
N GLY A 695 19.74 -49.45 41.23
CA GLY A 695 20.48 -48.21 41.41
C GLY A 695 20.94 -47.60 40.11
N GLU A 696 21.99 -46.78 40.20
CA GLU A 696 22.71 -46.23 39.08
C GLU A 696 24.21 -46.17 39.37
N ARG A 697 25.02 -46.49 38.37
CA ARG A 697 26.48 -46.44 38.44
C ARG A 697 26.98 -45.54 37.33
N GLU A 698 27.75 -44.51 37.69
CA GLU A 698 28.22 -43.48 36.76
C GLU A 698 27.08 -42.83 35.93
N GLY A 699 25.88 -42.72 36.53
CA GLY A 699 24.69 -42.16 35.89
C GLY A 699 23.91 -43.14 35.00
N VAL A 700 24.32 -44.41 34.93
CA VAL A 700 23.64 -45.46 34.15
C VAL A 700 22.82 -46.37 35.08
N PRO A 701 21.52 -46.59 34.81
CA PRO A 701 20.68 -47.42 35.66
C PRO A 701 21.06 -48.91 35.59
N ILE A 702 21.06 -49.55 36.76
CA ILE A 702 21.32 -50.98 36.95
C ILE A 702 20.02 -51.68 37.34
N TYR A 703 19.79 -52.84 36.74
CA TYR A 703 18.64 -53.69 36.98
C TYR A 703 19.09 -55.10 37.36
N PHE A 704 18.41 -55.71 38.31
CA PHE A 704 18.52 -57.13 38.62
C PHE A 704 17.24 -57.84 38.25
N SER A 705 17.39 -59.01 37.67
CA SER A 705 16.30 -59.88 37.32
C SER A 705 16.54 -61.26 37.89
N VAL A 706 15.56 -61.78 38.60
CA VAL A 706 15.64 -63.03 39.36
C VAL A 706 14.57 -63.98 38.85
N VAL A 707 14.93 -65.25 38.71
CA VAL A 707 14.03 -66.33 38.32
C VAL A 707 14.37 -67.59 39.12
N ASP A 708 13.37 -68.24 39.72
CA ASP A 708 13.55 -69.55 40.37
C ASP A 708 13.76 -70.63 39.29
N LEU A 709 14.81 -71.44 39.42
CA LEU A 709 15.09 -72.56 38.51
C LEU A 709 14.21 -73.79 38.83
N GLY A 710 13.69 -73.91 40.05
CA GLY A 710 12.90 -75.05 40.50
C GLY A 710 13.71 -76.31 40.81
N ILE A 711 15.04 -76.17 40.96
CA ILE A 711 15.98 -77.25 41.30
C ILE A 711 16.83 -76.79 42.47
N ASN A 712 16.93 -77.61 43.53
CA ASN A 712 17.77 -77.37 44.72
C ASN A 712 17.64 -75.95 45.34
N ASP A 713 16.46 -75.33 45.21
CA ASP A 713 16.19 -73.95 45.68
C ASP A 713 17.12 -72.89 45.06
N TRP A 714 17.57 -73.16 43.83
CA TRP A 714 18.46 -72.27 43.10
C TRP A 714 17.71 -71.20 42.33
N HIS A 715 18.21 -69.98 42.46
CA HIS A 715 17.73 -68.83 41.72
C HIS A 715 18.79 -68.36 40.73
N TYR A 716 18.35 -68.05 39.51
CA TYR A 716 19.20 -67.45 38.50
C TYR A 716 19.02 -65.94 38.51
N VAL A 717 20.12 -65.23 38.73
CA VAL A 717 20.14 -63.77 38.87
C VAL A 717 20.93 -63.15 37.74
N VAL A 718 20.30 -62.25 36.99
CA VAL A 718 20.93 -61.48 35.91
C VAL A 718 21.16 -60.05 36.35
N CYS A 719 22.41 -59.62 36.23
CA CYS A 719 22.83 -58.26 36.51
C CYS A 719 23.02 -57.47 35.21
N PHE A 720 22.19 -56.45 35.02
CA PHE A 720 22.07 -55.71 33.77
C PHE A 720 22.34 -54.22 33.96
N GLN A 721 23.12 -53.65 33.04
CA GLN A 721 23.40 -52.21 32.98
C GLN A 721 22.81 -51.63 31.70
N ALA A 722 21.85 -50.69 31.82
CA ALA A 722 21.10 -50.14 30.69
C ALA A 722 21.77 -48.89 30.08
N ASP A 723 23.04 -49.00 29.69
CA ASP A 723 23.86 -47.90 29.17
C ASP A 723 23.32 -47.28 27.87
N MET A 724 23.10 -48.10 26.85
CA MET A 724 22.63 -47.63 25.53
C MET A 724 21.22 -47.10 25.59
N ALA A 725 20.35 -47.76 26.35
CA ALA A 725 18.95 -47.36 26.44
C ALA A 725 18.77 -46.05 27.25
N ASN A 726 19.60 -45.83 28.27
CA ASN A 726 19.64 -44.56 29.00
C ASN A 726 20.10 -43.39 28.10
N ILE A 727 21.15 -43.60 27.29
CA ILE A 727 21.62 -42.59 26.33
C ILE A 727 20.54 -42.23 25.31
N HIS A 728 19.76 -43.21 24.83
CA HIS A 728 18.66 -42.97 23.90
C HIS A 728 17.52 -42.18 24.56
N MET A 729 17.15 -42.54 25.80
CA MET A 729 16.15 -41.81 26.58
C MET A 729 16.59 -40.35 26.81
N GLU A 730 17.83 -40.13 27.26
CA GLU A 730 18.39 -38.78 27.44
C GLU A 730 18.37 -37.97 26.15
N ARG A 731 18.71 -38.58 25.01
CA ARG A 731 18.67 -37.92 23.71
C ARG A 731 17.25 -37.55 23.28
N ILE A 732 16.25 -38.40 23.55
CA ILE A 732 14.84 -38.12 23.25
C ILE A 732 14.33 -36.97 24.13
N VAL A 733 14.56 -37.05 25.44
CA VAL A 733 14.20 -36.01 26.41
C VAL A 733 14.85 -34.68 26.03
N TYR A 734 16.16 -34.68 25.73
CA TYR A 734 16.90 -33.50 25.34
C TYR A 734 16.34 -32.86 24.05
N ARG A 735 16.09 -33.66 23.00
CA ARG A 735 15.51 -33.15 21.74
C ARG A 735 14.12 -32.57 21.95
N THR A 736 13.30 -33.22 22.77
CA THR A 736 11.95 -32.76 23.09
C THR A 736 11.99 -31.47 23.91
N MET A 737 12.94 -31.36 24.85
CA MET A 737 13.20 -30.15 25.63
C MET A 737 13.65 -28.99 24.73
N CYS A 738 14.61 -29.22 23.82
CA CYS A 738 15.03 -28.22 22.83
C CYS A 738 13.87 -27.77 21.93
N GLY A 739 13.02 -28.70 21.46
CA GLY A 739 11.84 -28.38 20.66
C GLY A 739 10.82 -27.52 21.43
N THR A 740 10.62 -27.82 22.70
CA THR A 740 9.73 -27.05 23.59
C THR A 740 10.27 -25.63 23.82
N VAL A 741 11.56 -25.49 24.09
CA VAL A 741 12.23 -24.18 24.23
C VAL A 741 12.15 -23.37 22.93
N ALA A 742 12.41 -23.99 21.78
CA ALA A 742 12.31 -23.32 20.48
C ALA A 742 10.89 -22.81 20.19
N LEU A 743 9.87 -23.60 20.51
CA LEU A 743 8.47 -23.20 20.37
C LEU A 743 8.13 -22.00 21.28
N LEU A 744 8.64 -21.99 22.51
CA LEU A 744 8.44 -20.88 23.44
C LEU A 744 9.12 -19.59 23.00
N VAL A 745 10.34 -19.70 22.46
CA VAL A 745 11.02 -18.55 21.85
C VAL A 745 10.22 -18.02 20.67
N ALA A 746 9.67 -18.90 19.83
CA ALA A 746 8.81 -18.50 18.71
C ALA A 746 7.53 -17.77 19.19
N VAL A 747 6.88 -18.28 20.25
CA VAL A 747 5.71 -17.63 20.87
C VAL A 747 6.08 -16.28 21.47
N ALA A 748 7.23 -16.18 22.16
CA ALA A 748 7.71 -14.92 22.72
C ALA A 748 8.01 -13.88 21.63
N VAL A 749 8.68 -14.28 20.54
CA VAL A 749 8.93 -13.42 19.37
C VAL A 749 7.60 -12.98 18.73
N PHE A 750 6.63 -13.88 18.63
CA PHE A 750 5.29 -13.56 18.11
C PHE A 750 4.54 -12.56 19.01
N CYS A 751 4.62 -12.72 20.33
CA CYS A 751 4.07 -11.76 21.29
C CYS A 751 4.74 -10.38 21.20
N VAL A 752 6.07 -10.33 21.05
CA VAL A 752 6.81 -9.06 20.81
C VAL A 752 6.39 -8.43 19.49
N PHE A 753 6.19 -9.23 18.44
CA PHE A 753 5.70 -8.76 17.15
C PHE A 753 4.27 -8.19 17.25
N LEU A 754 3.36 -8.88 17.93
CA LEU A 754 2.00 -8.40 18.20
C LEU A 754 2.00 -7.11 19.03
N PHE A 755 2.86 -7.02 20.05
CA PHE A 755 3.01 -5.81 20.86
C PHE A 755 3.57 -4.64 20.05
N SER A 756 4.54 -4.90 19.17
CA SER A 756 5.10 -3.91 18.22
C SER A 756 4.05 -3.42 17.23
N LEU A 757 3.22 -4.33 16.70
CA LEU A 757 2.07 -3.99 15.85
C LEU A 757 1.05 -3.13 16.60
N PHE A 758 0.74 -3.47 17.84
CA PHE A 758 -0.18 -2.69 18.68
C PHE A 758 0.37 -1.27 18.94
N LEU A 759 1.67 -1.15 19.27
CA LEU A 759 2.32 0.15 19.41
C LEU A 759 2.31 0.95 18.10
N LYS A 760 2.51 0.29 16.95
CA LYS A 760 2.39 0.92 15.63
C LYS A 760 0.97 1.38 15.35
N MET A 761 -0.06 0.58 15.66
CA MET A 761 -1.47 0.96 15.47
C MET A 761 -1.88 2.13 16.37
N ALA A 762 -1.49 2.11 17.64
CA ALA A 762 -1.73 3.23 18.56
C ALA A 762 -1.03 4.52 18.08
N LYS A 763 0.17 4.39 17.50
CA LYS A 763 0.88 5.50 16.86
C LYS A 763 0.17 5.97 15.59
N HIS A 764 -0.40 5.06 14.79
CA HIS A 764 -1.10 5.40 13.54
C HIS A 764 -2.42 6.15 13.81
N ILE A 765 -3.19 5.73 14.81
CA ILE A 765 -4.42 6.42 15.24
C ILE A 765 -4.10 7.83 15.74
N GLY A 766 -3.04 7.98 16.56
CA GLY A 766 -2.60 9.30 17.02
C GLY A 766 -2.01 10.17 15.91
N VAL A 767 -1.44 9.59 14.86
CA VAL A 767 -0.94 10.31 13.67
C VAL A 767 -2.10 10.72 12.76
N GLU A 768 -3.13 9.89 12.59
CA GLU A 768 -4.33 10.25 11.85
C GLU A 768 -5.12 11.35 12.55
N GLU A 769 -5.36 11.26 13.86
CA GLU A 769 -6.00 12.36 14.61
C GLU A 769 -5.18 13.66 14.55
N ARG A 770 -3.84 13.59 14.66
CA ARG A 770 -2.98 14.77 14.44
C ARG A 770 -3.04 15.28 13.01
N ARG A 771 -3.17 14.40 12.02
CA ARG A 771 -3.25 14.78 10.61
C ARG A 771 -4.59 15.45 10.29
N TYR A 772 -5.70 14.98 10.86
CA TYR A 772 -6.99 15.68 10.78
C TYR A 772 -6.92 17.05 11.47
N LEU A 773 -6.33 17.14 12.67
CA LEU A 773 -6.14 18.43 13.37
C LEU A 773 -5.20 19.39 12.62
N LEU A 774 -4.16 18.87 11.94
CA LEU A 774 -3.27 19.67 11.10
C LEU A 774 -3.97 20.13 9.81
N LEU A 775 -4.73 19.27 9.14
CA LEU A 775 -5.55 19.65 7.98
C LEU A 775 -6.59 20.71 8.35
N GLU A 776 -7.19 20.62 9.54
CA GLU A 776 -8.05 21.66 10.09
C GLU A 776 -7.31 22.99 10.31
N GLN A 777 -6.03 22.98 10.72
CA GLN A 777 -5.21 24.20 10.84
C GLN A 777 -4.90 24.89 9.50
N PHE A 778 -4.98 24.15 8.38
CA PHE A 778 -4.79 24.70 7.03
C PHE A 778 -6.10 25.08 6.34
N SER A 779 -7.26 24.85 6.97
CA SER A 779 -8.57 25.22 6.41
C SER A 779 -9.02 26.60 6.90
N ASP A 780 -9.50 27.45 5.99
CA ASP A 780 -10.12 28.75 6.30
C ASP A 780 -11.60 28.62 6.74
N THR A 781 -12.06 27.39 6.93
CA THR A 781 -13.39 27.05 7.43
C THR A 781 -13.30 26.51 8.84
N VAL A 782 -14.04 27.13 9.76
CA VAL A 782 -14.12 26.69 11.15
C VAL A 782 -15.37 25.83 11.33
N LEU A 783 -15.21 24.62 11.85
CA LEU A 783 -16.34 23.76 12.20
C LEU A 783 -16.74 23.98 13.66
N PHE A 784 -18.03 23.87 13.93
CA PHE A 784 -18.55 23.88 15.29
C PHE A 784 -19.61 22.82 15.55
N ASP A 785 -19.67 22.36 16.80
CA ASP A 785 -20.76 21.56 17.35
C ASP A 785 -21.27 22.25 18.64
N TYR A 786 -22.56 22.55 18.66
CA TYR A 786 -23.24 23.20 19.77
C TYR A 786 -24.30 22.28 20.39
N ASP A 787 -24.10 21.92 21.66
CA ASP A 787 -25.09 21.21 22.47
C ASP A 787 -26.07 22.21 23.10
N ILE A 788 -27.30 22.25 22.61
CA ILE A 788 -28.34 23.22 23.04
C ILE A 788 -28.72 23.01 24.51
N ARG A 789 -28.72 21.75 24.99
CA ARG A 789 -29.16 21.45 26.36
C ARG A 789 -28.12 21.85 27.39
N ARG A 790 -26.85 21.65 27.05
CA ARG A 790 -25.73 21.96 27.94
C ARG A 790 -25.20 23.38 27.75
N ASP A 791 -25.65 24.08 26.71
CA ASP A 791 -25.14 25.38 26.26
C ASP A 791 -23.61 25.35 26.10
N ILE A 792 -23.11 24.36 25.35
CA ILE A 792 -21.68 24.18 25.11
C ILE A 792 -21.43 24.17 23.61
N ILE A 793 -20.63 25.13 23.13
CA ILE A 793 -20.10 25.11 21.76
C ILE A 793 -18.67 24.59 21.77
N ARG A 794 -18.34 23.79 20.76
CA ARG A 794 -16.99 23.31 20.49
C ARG A 794 -16.59 23.77 19.09
N PHE A 795 -15.40 24.33 18.95
CA PHE A 795 -14.82 24.74 17.69
C PHE A 795 -13.61 23.89 17.34
N THR A 796 -13.31 23.80 16.04
CA THR A 796 -12.03 23.27 15.56
C THR A 796 -10.85 24.19 15.92
N PRO A 797 -9.61 23.67 16.03
CA PRO A 797 -8.46 24.43 16.52
C PRO A 797 -8.13 25.71 15.73
N ASN A 798 -8.44 25.75 14.44
CA ASN A 798 -8.23 26.92 13.57
C ASN A 798 -9.11 28.13 13.93
N ALA A 799 -10.14 27.93 14.76
CA ALA A 799 -11.03 29.00 15.18
C ALA A 799 -10.35 30.09 15.98
N ASP A 800 -9.31 29.76 16.77
CA ASP A 800 -8.56 30.74 17.58
C ASP A 800 -7.69 31.68 16.72
N ARG A 801 -7.26 31.20 15.54
CA ARG A 801 -6.52 32.01 14.55
C ARG A 801 -7.44 32.90 13.75
N LEU A 802 -8.58 32.37 13.34
CA LEU A 802 -9.47 33.02 12.37
C LEU A 802 -10.50 33.94 13.03
N PHE A 803 -10.90 33.61 14.26
CA PHE A 803 -11.89 34.37 15.01
C PHE A 803 -11.37 34.70 16.40
N ARG A 804 -11.80 35.84 16.91
CA ARG A 804 -11.57 36.19 18.31
C ARG A 804 -12.45 35.26 19.16
N ILE A 805 -11.88 34.23 19.79
CA ILE A 805 -12.60 33.31 20.69
C ILE A 805 -11.78 33.03 21.95
N HIS A 806 -12.45 32.79 23.08
CA HIS A 806 -11.79 32.60 24.39
C HIS A 806 -11.51 31.13 24.74
N GLY A 807 -11.33 30.29 23.72
CA GLY A 807 -11.10 28.85 23.87
C GLY A 807 -11.98 28.00 22.96
N LEU A 808 -11.47 26.81 22.62
CA LEU A 808 -12.11 25.88 21.69
C LEU A 808 -13.39 25.23 22.23
N VAL A 809 -13.59 25.24 23.54
CA VAL A 809 -14.82 24.75 24.18
C VAL A 809 -15.35 25.83 25.11
N GLN A 810 -16.51 26.40 24.78
CA GLN A 810 -17.13 27.46 25.55
C GLN A 810 -18.45 26.99 26.13
N LYS A 811 -18.59 27.16 27.44
CA LYS A 811 -19.83 26.90 28.19
C LYS A 811 -20.63 28.20 28.31
N ASP A 812 -21.94 28.05 28.54
CA ASP A 812 -22.90 29.16 28.60
C ASP A 812 -22.77 30.08 27.37
N PHE A 813 -22.67 29.48 26.18
CA PHE A 813 -22.38 30.20 24.96
C PHE A 813 -23.49 31.17 24.59
N LEU A 814 -24.74 30.71 24.57
CA LEU A 814 -25.91 31.51 24.23
C LEU A 814 -26.19 32.60 25.27
N LYS A 815 -26.00 32.30 26.56
CA LYS A 815 -26.27 33.25 27.66
C LYS A 815 -25.32 34.45 27.69
N ASN A 816 -24.09 34.26 27.22
CA ASN A 816 -23.03 35.29 27.25
C ASN A 816 -22.78 35.93 25.87
N MET A 817 -23.72 35.78 24.92
CA MET A 817 -23.55 36.21 23.53
C MET A 817 -23.43 37.74 23.37
N GLY A 818 -24.08 38.54 24.22
CA GLY A 818 -24.06 40.01 24.18
C GLY A 818 -22.72 40.67 24.55
N ASN A 819 -21.77 39.92 25.12
CA ASN A 819 -20.42 40.38 25.47
C ASN A 819 -19.35 39.88 24.49
N ARG A 820 -19.74 39.44 23.29
CA ARG A 820 -18.85 38.71 22.37
C ARG A 820 -18.79 39.30 20.97
N TYR A 821 -17.83 38.78 20.21
CA TYR A 821 -17.27 39.18 18.91
C TYR A 821 -18.23 39.14 17.71
N ILE A 822 -19.53 39.28 17.94
CA ILE A 822 -20.59 39.30 16.93
C ILE A 822 -21.09 40.73 16.84
N TYR A 823 -21.27 41.25 15.64
CA TYR A 823 -21.81 42.59 15.43
C TYR A 823 -23.22 42.73 16.02
N GLY A 824 -23.47 43.84 16.73
CA GLY A 824 -24.71 44.03 17.51
C GLY A 824 -26.01 43.85 16.72
N GLY A 825 -26.01 44.22 15.43
CA GLY A 825 -27.17 44.05 14.54
C GLY A 825 -27.47 42.60 14.15
N ASP A 826 -26.51 41.68 14.32
CA ASP A 826 -26.62 40.29 13.86
C ASP A 826 -26.88 39.32 15.03
N ILE A 827 -26.80 39.79 16.30
CA ILE A 827 -26.94 38.98 17.52
C ILE A 827 -28.28 38.24 17.59
N GLU A 828 -29.38 38.90 17.21
CA GLU A 828 -30.71 38.29 17.28
C GLU A 828 -30.83 37.08 16.35
N GLU A 829 -30.26 37.18 15.16
CA GLU A 829 -30.28 36.11 14.15
C GLU A 829 -29.41 34.91 14.60
N VAL A 830 -28.23 35.18 15.17
CA VAL A 830 -27.36 34.13 15.73
C VAL A 830 -28.01 33.45 16.95
N SER A 831 -28.70 34.21 17.79
CA SER A 831 -29.42 33.67 18.95
C SER A 831 -30.56 32.75 18.52
N GLN A 832 -31.32 33.10 17.47
CA GLN A 832 -32.34 32.23 16.90
C GLN A 832 -31.77 30.94 16.31
N LEU A 833 -30.55 30.99 15.76
CA LEU A 833 -29.86 29.84 15.15
C LEU A 833 -29.55 28.81 16.23
N PHE A 834 -28.81 29.22 17.27
CA PHE A 834 -28.36 28.31 18.32
C PHE A 834 -29.49 27.89 19.27
N SER A 835 -30.55 28.68 19.40
CA SER A 835 -31.74 28.27 20.17
C SER A 835 -32.68 27.30 19.43
N GLY A 836 -32.39 26.98 18.17
CA GLY A 836 -33.22 26.07 17.36
C GLY A 836 -34.55 26.66 16.91
N ARG A 837 -34.66 28.00 16.86
CA ARG A 837 -35.91 28.75 16.57
C ARG A 837 -35.97 29.33 15.16
N LEU A 838 -34.90 29.22 14.38
CA LEU A 838 -34.85 29.66 12.99
C LEU A 838 -35.73 28.76 12.10
N LYS A 839 -36.40 29.35 11.09
CA LYS A 839 -37.31 28.63 10.17
C LYS A 839 -36.57 27.44 9.52
N LYS A 840 -37.23 26.27 9.44
CA LYS A 840 -36.66 25.00 8.90
C LYS A 840 -36.01 25.11 7.51
N ASP A 841 -36.38 26.10 6.71
CA ASP A 841 -35.89 26.25 5.33
C ASP A 841 -34.59 27.07 5.23
N LYS A 842 -34.18 27.78 6.28
CA LYS A 842 -32.97 28.61 6.26
C LYS A 842 -31.76 27.77 6.69
N LYS A 843 -30.90 27.37 5.74
CA LYS A 843 -29.71 26.52 6.00
C LYS A 843 -28.41 27.30 6.20
N GLU A 844 -28.46 28.62 6.02
CA GLU A 844 -27.32 29.51 6.13
C GLU A 844 -27.71 30.89 6.65
N VAL A 845 -26.76 31.56 7.30
CA VAL A 845 -26.89 32.92 7.83
C VAL A 845 -25.58 33.66 7.56
N ARG A 846 -25.69 34.91 7.11
CA ARG A 846 -24.53 35.80 6.94
C ARG A 846 -24.44 36.70 8.17
N VAL A 847 -23.33 36.65 8.88
CA VAL A 847 -23.11 37.46 10.09
C VAL A 847 -21.73 38.10 10.09
N ARG A 848 -21.63 39.24 10.74
CA ARG A 848 -20.36 39.92 10.94
C ARG A 848 -19.72 39.48 12.24
N LEU A 849 -18.50 38.95 12.11
CA LEU A 849 -17.64 38.60 13.24
C LEU A 849 -16.49 39.59 13.34
N MET A 850 -16.00 39.80 14.55
CA MET A 850 -14.86 40.67 14.80
C MET A 850 -13.55 39.95 14.46
N TYR A 851 -12.63 40.68 13.84
CA TYR A 851 -11.28 40.17 13.61
C TYR A 851 -10.59 39.78 14.93
N PRO A 852 -9.70 38.77 14.91
CA PRO A 852 -8.93 38.36 16.08
C PRO A 852 -8.03 39.49 16.61
N ASP A 853 -7.39 40.24 15.70
CA ASP A 853 -6.33 41.21 16.03
C ASP A 853 -6.71 42.69 15.83
N ARG A 854 -7.95 42.98 15.42
CA ARG A 854 -8.41 44.35 15.12
C ARG A 854 -9.84 44.57 15.59
N ASP A 855 -10.15 45.79 16.05
CA ASP A 855 -11.51 46.18 16.45
C ASP A 855 -12.38 46.56 15.24
N ASN A 856 -12.35 45.73 14.20
CA ASN A 856 -13.18 45.82 13.01
C ASN A 856 -13.90 44.49 12.77
N TYR A 857 -14.97 44.54 11.97
CA TYR A 857 -15.78 43.38 11.62
C TYR A 857 -15.53 42.96 10.18
N PHE A 858 -15.79 41.69 9.90
CA PHE A 858 -15.79 41.12 8.56
C PHE A 858 -16.96 40.17 8.36
N TRP A 859 -17.35 39.98 7.10
CA TRP A 859 -18.46 39.12 6.76
C TRP A 859 -18.09 37.65 6.83
N THR A 860 -18.95 36.88 7.51
CA THR A 860 -18.85 35.43 7.59
C THR A 860 -20.15 34.77 7.20
N LEU A 861 -20.05 33.57 6.64
CA LEU A 861 -21.18 32.70 6.32
C LEU A 861 -21.21 31.53 7.29
N ILE A 862 -22.30 31.41 8.04
CA ILE A 862 -22.59 30.28 8.91
C ILE A 862 -23.54 29.34 8.20
N GLN A 863 -23.07 28.13 7.85
CA GLN A 863 -23.91 27.05 7.31
C GLN A 863 -24.11 25.98 8.38
N TYR A 864 -25.34 25.57 8.65
CA TYR A 864 -25.63 24.73 9.81
C TYR A 864 -26.73 23.70 9.55
N ARG A 865 -26.75 22.65 10.38
CA ARG A 865 -27.82 21.66 10.46
C ARG A 865 -28.19 21.40 11.92
N TYR A 866 -29.49 21.16 12.13
CA TYR A 866 -30.02 20.70 13.40
C TYR A 866 -29.95 19.18 13.51
N ASP A 867 -29.39 18.68 14.60
CA ASP A 867 -29.55 17.27 15.01
C ASP A 867 -30.77 17.14 15.91
N TYR A 868 -31.62 16.15 15.63
CA TYR A 868 -32.89 15.94 16.33
C TYR A 868 -32.85 14.63 17.11
N LYS A 869 -33.11 14.71 18.42
CA LYS A 869 -33.33 13.53 19.28
C LYS A 869 -34.76 13.57 19.82
N LYS A 870 -35.53 12.50 19.51
CA LYS A 870 -36.94 12.33 19.92
C LYS A 870 -37.83 13.52 19.52
N GLY A 871 -37.69 14.04 18.31
CA GLY A 871 -38.51 15.15 17.79
C GLY A 871 -38.16 16.54 18.33
N THR A 872 -37.17 16.65 19.21
CA THR A 872 -36.64 17.93 19.71
C THR A 872 -35.21 18.14 19.21
N VAL A 873 -34.85 19.39 18.89
CA VAL A 873 -33.47 19.74 18.50
C VAL A 873 -32.55 19.48 19.70
N SER A 874 -31.51 18.67 19.52
CA SER A 874 -30.52 18.36 20.55
C SER A 874 -29.23 19.13 20.40
N SER A 875 -28.77 19.35 19.17
CA SER A 875 -27.52 20.05 18.88
C SER A 875 -27.56 20.72 17.51
N VAL A 876 -26.63 21.65 17.29
CA VAL A 876 -26.41 22.34 16.02
C VAL A 876 -24.99 22.05 15.58
N VAL A 877 -24.82 21.50 14.38
CA VAL A 877 -23.50 21.29 13.78
C VAL A 877 -23.41 22.16 12.55
N GLY A 878 -22.31 22.89 12.39
CA GLY A 878 -22.16 23.81 11.28
C GLY A 878 -20.72 24.20 11.00
N LYS A 879 -20.56 25.03 9.99
CA LYS A 879 -19.29 25.62 9.58
C LYS A 879 -19.41 27.13 9.39
N ILE A 880 -18.32 27.83 9.61
CA ILE A 880 -18.17 29.27 9.48
C ILE A 880 -17.06 29.54 8.46
N THR A 881 -17.34 30.35 7.45
CA THR A 881 -16.39 30.70 6.38
C THR A 881 -16.31 32.22 6.24
N ASP A 882 -15.11 32.76 6.06
CA ASP A 882 -14.88 34.17 5.71
C ASP A 882 -15.35 34.44 4.27
N ILE A 883 -16.16 35.48 4.06
CA ILE A 883 -16.68 35.89 2.74
C ILE A 883 -16.38 37.36 2.44
N GLU A 884 -15.42 37.97 3.13
CA GLU A 884 -15.09 39.38 2.99
C GLU A 884 -14.50 39.73 1.62
N GLU A 885 -13.61 38.89 1.08
CA GLU A 885 -13.05 39.07 -0.26
C GLU A 885 -14.10 38.86 -1.35
N GLN A 886 -14.97 37.85 -1.18
CA GLN A 886 -16.11 37.64 -2.07
C GLN A 886 -17.04 38.86 -2.08
N LYS A 887 -17.29 39.48 -0.92
CA LYS A 887 -18.09 40.70 -0.80
C LYS A 887 -17.44 41.89 -1.50
N ARG A 888 -16.13 42.08 -1.34
CA ARG A 888 -15.37 43.14 -2.03
C ARG A 888 -15.30 42.91 -3.54
N HIS A 889 -15.19 41.66 -3.99
CA HIS A 889 -15.19 41.32 -5.41
C HIS A 889 -16.56 41.56 -6.05
N GLU A 890 -17.66 41.22 -5.37
CA GLU A 890 -19.02 41.58 -5.80
C GLU A 890 -19.18 43.12 -5.96
N GLU A 891 -18.65 43.91 -5.03
CA GLU A 891 -18.67 45.38 -5.10
C GLU A 891 -17.79 45.92 -6.24
N TYR A 892 -16.59 45.36 -6.44
CA TYR A 892 -15.68 45.71 -7.52
C TYR A 892 -16.24 45.39 -8.92
N LEU A 893 -16.90 44.24 -9.08
CA LEU A 893 -17.56 43.87 -10.34
C LEU A 893 -18.72 44.80 -10.68
N LEU A 894 -19.44 45.31 -9.67
CA LEU A 894 -20.43 46.37 -9.86
C LEU A 894 -19.75 47.67 -10.36
N GLU A 895 -18.65 48.07 -9.75
CA GLU A 895 -17.92 49.31 -10.10
C GLU A 895 -17.32 49.28 -11.52
N MET A 896 -16.76 48.13 -11.93
CA MET A 896 -16.28 47.90 -13.31
C MET A 896 -17.43 47.88 -14.34
N SER A 897 -18.61 47.43 -13.95
CA SER A 897 -19.78 47.41 -14.82
C SER A 897 -20.40 48.80 -15.02
N GLU A 898 -20.03 49.80 -14.20
CA GLU A 898 -20.63 51.15 -14.22
C GLU A 898 -19.74 52.23 -14.85
N THR A 899 -18.46 51.94 -15.11
CA THR A 899 -17.47 52.92 -15.59
C THR A 899 -16.96 52.60 -17.01
N ASP A 900 -16.50 53.63 -17.74
CA ASP A 900 -15.82 53.55 -19.03
C ASP A 900 -14.33 53.29 -18.80
N GLY A 901 -13.82 52.17 -19.34
CA GLY A 901 -12.46 51.69 -19.06
C GLY A 901 -11.32 52.58 -19.54
N LEU A 902 -11.58 53.57 -20.40
CA LEU A 902 -10.57 54.53 -20.86
C LEU A 902 -10.58 55.82 -20.04
N THR A 903 -11.75 56.43 -19.85
CA THR A 903 -11.86 57.77 -19.25
C THR A 903 -12.13 57.77 -17.75
N GLY A 904 -12.51 56.62 -17.16
CA GLY A 904 -12.90 56.50 -15.75
C GLY A 904 -14.22 57.19 -15.40
N LEU A 905 -14.93 57.73 -16.39
CA LEU A 905 -16.28 58.30 -16.23
C LEU A 905 -17.32 57.18 -16.22
N ARG A 906 -18.59 57.50 -15.90
CA ARG A 906 -19.67 56.50 -16.03
C ARG A 906 -19.80 56.05 -17.49
N ASN A 907 -20.06 54.76 -17.69
CA ASN A 907 -20.41 54.26 -19.02
C ASN A 907 -21.87 54.61 -19.38
N LYS A 908 -22.24 54.37 -20.63
CA LYS A 908 -23.56 54.70 -21.18
C LYS A 908 -24.73 54.22 -20.31
N LEU A 909 -24.71 52.94 -19.91
CA LEU A 909 -25.81 52.34 -19.16
C LEU A 909 -25.94 52.98 -17.77
N ALA A 910 -24.82 53.12 -17.05
CA ALA A 910 -24.82 53.72 -15.72
C ALA A 910 -25.22 55.20 -15.73
N THR A 911 -24.85 55.94 -16.78
CA THR A 911 -25.20 57.35 -16.94
C THR A 911 -26.70 57.51 -17.19
N GLU A 912 -27.28 56.68 -18.06
CA GLU A 912 -28.71 56.70 -18.34
C GLU A 912 -29.55 56.33 -17.11
N VAL A 913 -29.19 55.26 -16.40
CA VAL A 913 -29.89 54.82 -15.18
C VAL A 913 -29.87 55.93 -14.13
N GLU A 914 -28.72 56.54 -13.89
CA GLU A 914 -28.59 57.60 -12.89
C GLU A 914 -29.38 58.86 -13.28
N ILE A 915 -29.35 59.29 -14.55
CA ILE A 915 -30.15 60.44 -14.99
C ILE A 915 -31.65 60.15 -14.87
N ARG A 916 -32.10 58.94 -15.23
CA ARG A 916 -33.50 58.53 -15.06
C ARG A 916 -33.91 58.57 -13.59
N ARG A 917 -33.05 58.10 -12.68
CA ARG A 917 -33.27 58.18 -11.23
C ARG A 917 -33.37 59.63 -10.76
N ARG A 918 -32.43 60.49 -11.16
CA ARG A 918 -32.44 61.92 -10.81
C ARG A 918 -33.68 62.64 -11.34
N LEU A 919 -34.13 62.34 -12.56
CA LEU A 919 -35.35 62.92 -13.13
C LEU A 919 -36.64 62.48 -12.42
N GLN A 920 -36.65 61.27 -11.82
CA GLN A 920 -37.76 60.80 -10.99
C GLN A 920 -37.81 61.51 -9.64
N GLU A 921 -36.64 61.84 -9.06
CA GLU A 921 -36.52 62.53 -7.78
C GLU A 921 -36.69 64.06 -7.90
N GLU A 922 -36.13 64.66 -8.95
CA GLU A 922 -36.16 66.10 -9.25
C GLU A 922 -36.43 66.35 -10.74
N CYS A 923 -37.51 67.08 -11.05
CA CYS A 923 -37.93 67.40 -12.43
C CYS A 923 -37.30 68.68 -13.02
N ILE A 924 -36.16 69.17 -12.49
CA ILE A 924 -35.48 70.38 -13.00
C ILE A 924 -34.00 70.06 -13.22
N GLY A 925 -33.52 70.26 -14.44
CA GLY A 925 -32.13 69.97 -14.79
C GLY A 925 -31.74 70.42 -16.19
N LEU A 926 -30.45 70.31 -16.51
CA LEU A 926 -29.87 70.58 -17.82
C LEU A 926 -29.16 69.33 -18.33
N LEU A 927 -29.47 68.89 -19.54
CA LEU A 927 -28.77 67.79 -20.21
C LEU A 927 -27.87 68.34 -21.32
N PHE A 928 -26.60 67.99 -21.28
CA PHE A 928 -25.59 68.32 -22.29
C PHE A 928 -25.27 67.06 -23.09
N MET A 929 -25.33 67.18 -24.40
CA MET A 929 -24.77 66.24 -25.35
C MET A 929 -23.52 66.86 -25.96
N ILE A 930 -22.38 66.18 -25.88
CA ILE A 930 -21.08 66.74 -26.25
C ILE A 930 -20.39 65.76 -27.19
N ASP A 931 -19.98 66.23 -28.35
CA ASP A 931 -19.26 65.43 -29.35
C ASP A 931 -17.95 66.11 -29.75
N LEU A 932 -16.89 65.31 -29.86
CA LEU A 932 -15.57 65.78 -30.28
C LEU A 932 -15.50 65.96 -31.79
N ASP A 933 -15.32 67.20 -32.22
CA ASP A 933 -15.30 67.53 -33.63
C ASP A 933 -14.07 66.92 -34.31
N ASN A 934 -14.29 66.24 -35.44
CA ASN A 934 -13.23 65.70 -36.29
C ASN A 934 -12.29 64.70 -35.60
N PHE A 935 -12.75 63.95 -34.59
CA PHE A 935 -11.91 63.02 -33.85
C PHE A 935 -11.15 62.00 -34.72
N LYS A 936 -11.74 61.56 -35.84
CA LYS A 936 -11.05 60.72 -36.81
C LYS A 936 -9.74 61.34 -37.33
N LEU A 937 -9.72 62.65 -37.60
CA LEU A 937 -8.51 63.36 -38.03
C LEU A 937 -7.45 63.43 -36.93
N VAL A 938 -7.88 63.45 -35.65
CA VAL A 938 -6.96 63.36 -34.50
C VAL A 938 -6.30 61.98 -34.48
N ASN A 939 -7.07 60.90 -34.61
CA ASN A 939 -6.51 59.54 -34.71
C ASN A 939 -5.60 59.36 -35.93
N ASP A 940 -5.99 59.88 -37.09
CA ASP A 940 -5.22 59.75 -38.33
C ASP A 940 -3.89 60.53 -38.26
N SER A 941 -3.82 61.61 -37.47
CA SER A 941 -2.63 62.48 -37.36
C SER A 941 -1.71 62.15 -36.18
N TYR A 942 -2.26 61.65 -35.07
CA TYR A 942 -1.54 61.43 -33.81
C TYR A 942 -1.54 59.96 -33.35
N GLY A 943 -2.14 59.06 -34.14
CA GLY A 943 -2.29 57.65 -33.81
C GLY A 943 -3.37 57.40 -32.75
N HIS A 944 -3.76 56.13 -32.59
CA HIS A 944 -4.80 55.74 -31.62
C HIS A 944 -4.41 56.06 -30.17
N ALA A 945 -3.14 55.92 -29.79
CA ALA A 945 -2.67 56.29 -28.45
C ALA A 945 -2.82 57.80 -28.17
N GLY A 946 -2.56 58.67 -29.16
CA GLY A 946 -2.78 60.12 -29.04
C GLY A 946 -4.26 60.49 -29.04
N GLY A 947 -5.10 59.71 -29.72
CA GLY A 947 -6.56 59.82 -29.64
C GLY A 947 -7.09 59.44 -28.26
N ASP A 948 -6.58 58.36 -27.67
CA ASP A 948 -6.94 57.92 -26.32
C ASP A 948 -6.55 58.95 -25.26
N GLU A 949 -5.37 59.55 -25.38
CA GLU A 949 -4.92 60.64 -24.51
C GLU A 949 -5.84 61.88 -24.63
N ALA A 950 -6.28 62.21 -25.86
CA ALA A 950 -7.25 63.28 -26.09
C ALA A 950 -8.61 62.99 -25.43
N LEU A 951 -9.10 61.74 -25.48
CA LEU A 951 -10.35 61.33 -24.84
C LEU A 951 -10.27 61.41 -23.31
N CYS A 952 -9.16 60.96 -22.71
CA CYS A 952 -8.89 61.09 -21.28
C CYS A 952 -8.82 62.56 -20.83
N PHE A 953 -8.20 63.41 -21.66
CA PHE A 953 -8.12 64.84 -21.41
C PHE A 953 -9.51 65.51 -21.41
N VAL A 954 -10.37 65.18 -22.38
CA VAL A 954 -11.77 65.67 -22.40
C VAL A 954 -12.51 65.25 -21.14
N GLY A 955 -12.38 63.99 -20.71
CA GLY A 955 -13.00 63.51 -19.46
C GLY A 955 -12.54 64.29 -18.23
N SER A 956 -11.24 64.58 -18.15
CA SER A 956 -10.65 65.40 -17.08
C SER A 956 -11.15 66.86 -17.12
N CYS A 957 -11.35 67.43 -18.31
CA CYS A 957 -11.94 68.76 -18.46
C CYS A 957 -13.40 68.79 -17.98
N LEU A 958 -14.20 67.76 -18.31
CA LEU A 958 -15.58 67.65 -17.84
C LEU A 958 -15.64 67.62 -16.31
N GLN A 959 -14.80 66.83 -15.64
CA GLN A 959 -14.73 66.77 -14.18
C GLN A 959 -14.30 68.09 -13.52
N LYS A 960 -13.53 68.94 -14.22
CA LYS A 960 -13.16 70.28 -13.72
C LYS A 960 -14.28 71.29 -13.91
N VAL A 961 -15.05 71.17 -14.99
CA VAL A 961 -16.14 72.10 -15.33
C VAL A 961 -17.39 71.80 -14.52
N PHE A 962 -17.72 70.53 -14.31
CA PHE A 962 -18.94 70.09 -13.63
C PHE A 962 -18.65 69.62 -12.20
N ARG A 963 -19.67 69.59 -11.35
CA ARG A 963 -19.53 69.25 -9.92
C ARG A 963 -19.49 67.73 -9.74
N ALA A 964 -18.99 67.27 -8.59
CA ALA A 964 -18.98 65.84 -8.25
C ALA A 964 -20.37 65.19 -8.15
N ASP A 965 -21.43 65.98 -7.90
CA ASP A 965 -22.82 65.51 -7.86
C ASP A 965 -23.55 65.61 -9.22
N ASP A 966 -22.91 66.22 -10.23
CA ASP A 966 -23.43 66.20 -11.60
C ASP A 966 -23.15 64.82 -12.23
N VAL A 967 -24.07 64.32 -13.04
CA VAL A 967 -23.89 63.02 -13.70
C VAL A 967 -23.05 63.22 -14.96
N ILE A 968 -21.87 62.62 -15.02
CA ILE A 968 -20.95 62.71 -16.17
C ILE A 968 -20.66 61.30 -16.69
N GLY A 969 -20.85 61.09 -17.99
CA GLY A 969 -20.53 59.81 -18.60
C GLY A 969 -20.12 59.90 -20.06
N ARG A 970 -19.36 58.90 -20.51
CA ARG A 970 -19.00 58.71 -21.91
C ARG A 970 -19.95 57.68 -22.52
N ILE A 971 -20.64 58.07 -23.58
CA ILE A 971 -21.77 57.31 -24.14
C ILE A 971 -21.49 56.72 -25.52
N GLY A 972 -20.40 57.16 -26.15
CA GLY A 972 -19.93 56.72 -27.47
C GLY A 972 -18.41 56.86 -27.61
N GLY A 973 -17.91 56.63 -28.83
CA GLY A 973 -16.46 56.71 -29.11
C GLY A 973 -15.89 58.11 -28.84
N ASP A 974 -16.61 59.15 -29.23
CA ASP A 974 -16.22 60.55 -29.15
C ASP A 974 -17.35 61.44 -28.56
N GLU A 975 -18.27 60.82 -27.82
CA GLU A 975 -19.48 61.45 -27.28
C GLU A 975 -19.60 61.32 -25.76
N TRP A 976 -19.97 62.42 -25.09
CA TRP A 976 -20.23 62.50 -23.66
C TRP A 976 -21.61 63.07 -23.37
N MET A 977 -22.15 62.65 -22.23
CA MET A 977 -23.40 63.13 -21.68
C MET A 977 -23.15 63.68 -20.28
N VAL A 978 -23.70 64.87 -20.02
CA VAL A 978 -23.65 65.49 -18.68
C VAL A 978 -25.04 65.95 -18.25
N PHE A 979 -25.45 65.64 -17.02
CA PHE A 979 -26.70 66.10 -16.44
C PHE A 979 -26.46 66.90 -15.16
N LEU A 980 -26.95 68.14 -15.13
CA LEU A 980 -26.88 69.02 -13.97
C LEU A 980 -28.23 69.01 -13.26
N ASN A 981 -28.20 68.68 -11.98
CA ASN A 981 -29.38 68.69 -11.13
C ASN A 981 -29.73 70.10 -10.63
N SER A 982 -31.01 70.27 -10.28
CA SER A 982 -31.53 71.39 -9.49
C SER A 982 -31.40 72.78 -10.13
N THR A 983 -31.12 72.87 -11.44
CA THR A 983 -31.11 74.13 -12.19
C THR A 983 -31.49 73.91 -13.65
N ASN A 984 -32.23 74.86 -14.22
CA ASN A 984 -32.48 74.94 -15.66
C ASN A 984 -32.02 76.29 -16.24
N SER A 985 -31.10 76.99 -15.58
CA SER A 985 -30.65 78.33 -15.98
C SER A 985 -29.88 78.28 -17.31
N ARG A 986 -30.44 78.93 -18.33
CA ARG A 986 -29.84 79.04 -19.66
C ARG A 986 -28.49 79.77 -19.63
N GLU A 987 -28.36 80.80 -18.80
CA GLU A 987 -27.12 81.57 -18.67
C GLU A 987 -26.00 80.72 -18.06
N LEU A 988 -26.32 79.93 -17.03
CA LEU A 988 -25.37 79.02 -16.39
C LEU A 988 -24.92 77.92 -17.37
N ALA A 989 -25.85 77.37 -18.13
CA ALA A 989 -25.55 76.35 -19.12
C ALA A 989 -24.58 76.86 -20.20
N GLY A 990 -24.81 78.08 -20.71
CA GLY A 990 -23.91 78.74 -21.65
C GLY A 990 -22.51 78.95 -21.07
N LYS A 991 -22.43 79.48 -19.84
CA LYS A 991 -21.15 79.66 -19.12
C LYS A 991 -20.38 78.34 -18.95
N LYS A 992 -21.05 77.23 -18.64
CA LYS A 992 -20.41 75.91 -18.49
C LYS A 992 -19.89 75.38 -19.83
N ALA A 993 -20.67 75.53 -20.91
CA ALA A 993 -20.25 75.15 -22.25
C ALA A 993 -19.03 75.96 -22.72
N GLU A 994 -19.03 77.28 -22.53
CA GLU A 994 -17.91 78.16 -22.86
C GLU A 994 -16.65 77.82 -22.06
N LEU A 995 -16.81 77.53 -20.76
CA LEU A 995 -15.71 77.15 -19.89
C LEU A 995 -15.09 75.81 -20.32
N LEU A 996 -15.90 74.81 -20.69
CA LEU A 996 -15.41 73.55 -21.24
C LEU A 996 -14.60 73.77 -22.52
N MET A 997 -15.14 74.56 -23.46
CA MET A 997 -14.45 74.87 -24.70
C MET A 997 -13.14 75.64 -24.47
N GLN A 998 -13.08 76.50 -23.44
CA GLN A 998 -11.85 77.19 -23.04
C GLN A 998 -10.81 76.22 -22.47
N HIS A 999 -11.21 75.28 -21.61
CA HIS A 999 -10.30 74.27 -21.08
C HIS A 999 -9.73 73.35 -22.15
N LEU A 1000 -10.53 72.99 -23.15
CA LEU A 1000 -10.06 72.17 -24.27
C LEU A 1000 -9.02 72.89 -25.14
N LYS A 1001 -9.14 74.21 -25.33
CA LYS A 1001 -8.15 75.02 -26.05
C LYS A 1001 -6.78 75.05 -25.37
N LEU A 1002 -6.75 74.96 -24.03
CA LEU A 1002 -5.51 74.94 -23.25
C LEU A 1002 -4.77 73.60 -23.34
N GLY A 1003 -5.38 72.55 -23.91
CA GLY A 1003 -4.76 71.24 -24.09
C GLY A 1003 -3.50 71.28 -24.97
N MET A 1004 -3.45 72.18 -25.96
CA MET A 1004 -2.28 72.35 -26.83
C MET A 1004 -1.01 72.72 -26.06
N GLU A 1005 -1.14 73.48 -24.97
CA GLU A 1005 0.00 73.85 -24.10
C GLU A 1005 0.54 72.65 -23.30
N GLN A 1006 -0.25 71.57 -23.21
CA GLN A 1006 0.07 70.32 -22.51
C GLN A 1006 0.47 69.17 -23.46
N GLY A 1007 0.70 69.47 -24.75
CA GLY A 1007 1.07 68.47 -25.75
C GLY A 1007 -0.12 67.67 -26.32
N ILE A 1008 -1.36 67.98 -25.93
CA ILE A 1008 -2.57 67.34 -26.44
C ILE A 1008 -2.93 67.92 -27.82
N PRO A 1009 -3.44 67.11 -28.78
CA PRO A 1009 -3.89 67.59 -30.08
C PRO A 1009 -4.92 68.75 -29.99
N PRO A 1010 -5.06 69.61 -31.01
CA PRO A 1010 -6.11 70.63 -31.02
C PRO A 1010 -7.49 69.98 -30.98
N LEU A 1011 -8.23 70.23 -29.90
CA LEU A 1011 -9.58 69.70 -29.70
C LEU A 1011 -10.63 70.81 -29.81
N SER A 1012 -11.74 70.50 -30.46
CA SER A 1012 -12.96 71.30 -30.43
C SER A 1012 -14.17 70.40 -30.26
N VAL A 1013 -15.23 70.93 -29.65
CA VAL A 1013 -16.46 70.16 -29.39
C VAL A 1013 -17.69 70.88 -29.91
N SER A 1014 -18.66 70.09 -30.34
CA SER A 1014 -20.03 70.52 -30.61
C SER A 1014 -20.92 70.13 -29.45
N ILE A 1015 -21.63 71.11 -28.85
CA ILE A 1015 -22.42 70.90 -27.63
C ILE A 1015 -23.90 71.21 -27.89
N GLY A 1016 -24.77 70.25 -27.58
CA GLY A 1016 -26.22 70.44 -27.54
C GLY A 1016 -26.73 70.46 -26.12
N ILE A 1017 -27.62 71.41 -25.80
CA ILE A 1017 -28.15 71.58 -24.43
C ILE A 1017 -29.67 71.54 -24.47
N SER A 1018 -30.28 70.65 -23.67
CA SER A 1018 -31.72 70.62 -23.40
C SER A 1018 -32.02 70.93 -21.93
N ARG A 1019 -33.22 71.46 -21.68
CA ARG A 1019 -33.66 71.97 -20.38
C ARG A 1019 -34.89 71.20 -19.91
N CYS A 1020 -34.85 70.67 -18.70
CA CYS A 1020 -36.00 70.09 -18.04
C CYS A 1020 -36.64 71.15 -17.13
N PRO A 1021 -37.97 71.39 -17.22
CA PRO A 1021 -38.96 70.65 -18.01
C PRO A 1021 -39.25 71.21 -19.42
N GLU A 1022 -38.61 72.31 -19.85
CA GLU A 1022 -39.00 73.03 -21.09
C GLU A 1022 -38.92 72.20 -22.38
N ASP A 1023 -37.93 71.31 -22.48
CA ASP A 1023 -37.63 70.50 -23.66
C ASP A 1023 -38.07 69.03 -23.49
N GLY A 1024 -38.72 68.71 -22.36
CA GLY A 1024 -39.17 67.38 -21.98
C GLY A 1024 -38.98 67.10 -20.49
N SER A 1025 -39.72 66.13 -19.94
CA SER A 1025 -39.60 65.70 -18.53
C SER A 1025 -39.09 64.26 -18.36
N GLN A 1026 -38.93 63.52 -19.46
CA GLN A 1026 -38.34 62.19 -19.47
C GLN A 1026 -36.96 62.22 -20.12
N PHE A 1027 -36.10 61.28 -19.73
CA PHE A 1027 -34.75 61.14 -20.27
C PHE A 1027 -34.72 61.13 -21.80
N VAL A 1028 -35.63 60.37 -22.43
CA VAL A 1028 -35.67 60.20 -23.89
C VAL A 1028 -35.96 61.52 -24.60
N ASP A 1029 -36.85 62.35 -24.05
CA ASP A 1029 -37.21 63.64 -24.66
C ASP A 1029 -36.03 64.62 -24.60
N LEU A 1030 -35.41 64.71 -23.42
CA LEU A 1030 -34.25 65.57 -23.17
C LEU A 1030 -33.05 65.14 -24.01
N PHE A 1031 -32.79 63.84 -24.10
CA PHE A 1031 -31.72 63.25 -24.91
C PHE A 1031 -31.89 63.65 -26.38
N ASN A 1032 -33.08 63.40 -26.95
CA ASN A 1032 -33.37 63.71 -28.35
C ASN A 1032 -33.32 65.23 -28.62
N ALA A 1033 -33.71 66.06 -27.66
CA ALA A 1033 -33.63 67.52 -27.80
C ALA A 1033 -32.18 68.02 -27.77
N ALA A 1034 -31.36 67.49 -26.86
CA ALA A 1034 -29.93 67.84 -26.76
C ALA A 1034 -29.15 67.35 -28.00
N ASP A 1035 -29.40 66.13 -28.47
CA ASP A 1035 -28.78 65.56 -29.66
C ASP A 1035 -29.06 66.39 -30.93
N ARG A 1036 -30.33 66.79 -31.15
CA ARG A 1036 -30.68 67.71 -32.24
C ARG A 1036 -29.95 69.04 -32.15
N ALA A 1037 -29.84 69.60 -30.94
CA ALA A 1037 -29.14 70.87 -30.73
C ALA A 1037 -27.62 70.73 -30.99
N MET A 1038 -27.02 69.60 -30.62
CA MET A 1038 -25.62 69.29 -30.91
C MET A 1038 -25.40 69.21 -32.43
N TYR A 1039 -26.31 68.56 -33.15
CA TYR A 1039 -26.24 68.48 -34.61
C TYR A 1039 -26.37 69.87 -35.27
N GLU A 1040 -27.20 70.78 -34.74
CA GLU A 1040 -27.24 72.17 -35.17
C GLU A 1040 -25.91 72.91 -34.94
N ALA A 1041 -25.22 72.64 -33.83
CA ALA A 1041 -23.89 73.19 -33.55
C ALA A 1041 -22.87 72.70 -34.60
N LYS A 1042 -22.90 71.41 -34.97
CA LYS A 1042 -22.08 70.86 -36.07
C LYS A 1042 -22.34 71.58 -37.40
N ARG A 1043 -23.60 71.90 -37.72
CA ARG A 1043 -23.99 72.62 -38.95
C ARG A 1043 -23.59 74.10 -38.97
N LYS A 1044 -23.49 74.76 -37.81
CA LYS A 1044 -23.10 76.18 -37.70
C LYS A 1044 -21.59 76.43 -37.81
N GLY A 1045 -20.80 75.40 -38.09
CA GLY A 1045 -19.37 75.51 -38.26
C GLY A 1045 -18.54 74.82 -37.17
N LYS A 1046 -19.16 73.99 -36.31
CA LYS A 1046 -18.50 73.24 -35.22
C LYS A 1046 -17.91 74.18 -34.16
N ASN A 1047 -17.31 73.64 -33.10
CA ASN A 1047 -16.70 74.42 -32.01
C ASN A 1047 -17.65 75.49 -31.44
N CYS A 1048 -18.89 75.11 -31.14
CA CYS A 1048 -19.88 75.98 -30.52
C CYS A 1048 -20.94 75.15 -29.76
N TYR A 1049 -21.80 75.83 -29.01
CA TYR A 1049 -22.94 75.21 -28.35
C TYR A 1049 -24.26 75.75 -28.92
N CYS A 1050 -25.30 74.91 -28.91
CA CYS A 1050 -26.65 75.29 -29.25
C CYS A 1050 -27.64 74.79 -28.20
N PHE A 1051 -28.62 75.63 -27.89
CA PHE A 1051 -29.78 75.22 -27.10
C PHE A 1051 -30.83 74.58 -28.01
N SER A 1052 -31.52 73.58 -27.47
CA SER A 1052 -32.65 72.98 -28.16
C SER A 1052 -33.73 74.04 -28.45
N ARG A 1053 -34.43 73.89 -29.60
CA ARG A 1053 -35.55 74.74 -29.99
C ARG A 1053 -36.85 73.97 -29.75
N PRO A 1054 -37.89 74.59 -29.16
CA PRO A 1054 -39.17 73.93 -28.97
C PRO A 1054 -39.80 73.57 -30.33
N TYR A 1055 -40.37 72.37 -30.40
CA TYR A 1055 -41.02 71.86 -31.60
C TYR A 1055 -42.27 72.70 -31.91
N GLY A 1056 -42.18 73.58 -32.92
CA GLY A 1056 -43.32 74.33 -33.44
C GLY A 1056 -43.04 75.81 -33.68
N THR A 1057 -42.49 76.15 -34.84
CA THR A 1057 -42.92 77.30 -35.65
C THR A 1057 -42.35 77.12 -37.05
N ARG A 1058 -43.24 76.85 -38.01
CA ARG A 1058 -43.00 77.07 -39.43
C ARG A 1058 -42.51 78.51 -39.61
N THR A 1059 -41.37 78.69 -40.25
CA THR A 1059 -40.96 79.96 -40.83
C THR A 1059 -41.87 80.26 -42.02
N ASP A 1060 -42.77 81.23 -41.87
CA ASP A 1060 -43.15 82.10 -42.97
C ASP A 1060 -42.19 83.29 -42.97
N ARG A 1061 -41.62 83.53 -44.16
CA ARG A 1061 -40.66 84.57 -44.60
C ARG A 1061 -39.18 84.26 -44.47
#